data_AF-A0A8H5J2G9-F1
#
_entry.id   AF-A0A8H5J2G9-F1
#
_cell.length_a   1.000
_cell.length_b   1.000
_cell.length_c   1.000
_cell.angle_alpha   90.00
_cell.angle_beta   90.00
_cell.angle_gamma   90.00
#
_symmetry.space_group_name_H-M   'P 1'
#
loop_
_entity.id
_entity.type
_entity.pdbx_description
1 polymer ?
#
loop_
_entity_poly.entity_id
_entity_poly.type
_entity_poly.pdbx_seq_one_letter_code
_entity_poly.pdbx_strand_id
1 'polypeptide(L)'
;MKRNLDSFLKEHYLLTSNSATTPRAPSPKVKVPGPPAKVPKSNMVTTTIQLTSKEQQLRRLLLDVAKDIDKSGKAPEPIVLRWAGGWVRDKLLDIQSHDIDVAINAMTGVPFAQAMCDYCERPEAMSKHSIGPADIGSLHNVARNPEKSKHLETAMVKMLGLDLDFVNLRKETYTEDSRNPQMEFGTAEEDARRRDATVNALFYNLHDDRVEDFTGGLADMEAKIIRTPLEPFQTFMDDPLRVLRLVRFASRLQFTIDASTRRFMADPKVLEALRAKISRERVGVELEKMLKGDHPFEALQLIHELQLFHAIFTDPTQENLPVPDISRWAVAYTCLDELLKDRDSTSIAGRLVTSTDATYSAWNLATLSPWMTVEEPPNPRRKANALPLVAIVSREGFKAPNRLSSIVAASHRNRNEILKLKRAVCNGESYIQERDRFGMAIRKWDTPAGTWRLQVLNALLVEALETLTVWPQEEPAEQSNFLAGWKSFLDHLAKLDVYEVTTLEKLLDGGKLAKALGGIKPGKWTGPALDVCVAWQLRNPGETDPTGAIEEVQRRREELGIPVINHASSSEDNLDRSQLSRLVAAVSEKALTLRSVEDHSELLTEAAVASLSILCSKYRIILDQITLVRLTAVTDPQDPWTTAQAAAAASKLLDEHLEGESLNEFITNTALQKHLKPLFMKSSSRITASGRPSQYDMIDDRSRPAIEVQSWRIQAPWAEATIQWTVNMSTTSLIQQHWPLFLPVLLALVENESTKTKARGLRTTREFMNKCPAQVLQNTGIGRVFADVAFPLLLYLPSVTPEDESTTILIPAYDVLIKLAQSTGDTNSIERRRLFDKILRDGVFAGYFHASQHTRIVQALLHKATAVINSLGIYTIKHLTPLLSMVSLVMTDPFAVSYPPTLIAATQTMSAIITNSWPRIRETEHMENVIRILSLCWLNVSEEIEHEASRTSADINTLSQELAHTAQILQALWRHDASKRPAELSEALKQEPRLSTLFPKMLA
;
A
#
# COMPACT_ATOMS: atom_id res chain seq x y z
N MET A 1 1.48 -51.16 -19.09
CA MET A 1 2.05 -49.80 -19.23
C MET A 1 1.33 -48.75 -18.38
N LYS A 2 0.00 -48.55 -18.44
CA LYS A 2 -0.71 -47.63 -17.49
C LYS A 2 -0.64 -48.03 -16.00
N ARG A 3 -0.76 -49.33 -15.67
CA ARG A 3 -0.90 -49.81 -14.27
C ARG A 3 0.32 -49.72 -13.35
N ASN A 4 1.56 -49.71 -13.85
CA ASN A 4 2.76 -49.62 -12.98
C ASN A 4 3.28 -48.18 -12.88
N LEU A 5 3.02 -47.32 -13.87
CA LEU A 5 3.15 -45.86 -13.71
C LEU A 5 2.05 -45.33 -12.78
N ASP A 6 0.83 -45.90 -12.84
CA ASP A 6 -0.24 -45.66 -11.86
C ASP A 6 0.13 -46.11 -10.43
N SER A 7 1.00 -47.12 -10.26
CA SER A 7 1.42 -47.59 -8.94
C SER A 7 2.38 -46.61 -8.27
N PHE A 8 3.29 -46.00 -9.04
CA PHE A 8 4.17 -44.92 -8.58
C PHE A 8 3.41 -43.61 -8.35
N LEU A 9 2.36 -43.34 -9.13
CA LEU A 9 1.51 -42.15 -8.98
C LEU A 9 0.45 -42.28 -7.86
N LYS A 10 0.10 -43.50 -7.43
CA LYS A 10 -0.93 -43.72 -6.38
C LYS A 10 -0.44 -43.51 -4.95
N GLU A 11 0.85 -43.63 -4.65
CA GLU A 11 1.33 -43.45 -3.27
C GLU A 11 1.40 -41.97 -2.83
N HIS A 12 1.29 -41.01 -3.77
CA HIS A 12 1.41 -39.58 -3.46
C HIS A 12 0.21 -38.70 -3.87
N TYR A 13 -0.89 -39.28 -4.35
CA TYR A 13 -2.11 -38.53 -4.70
C TYR A 13 -3.38 -39.21 -4.16
N LEU A 14 -3.69 -38.97 -2.88
CA LEU A 14 -5.05 -39.13 -2.33
C LEU A 14 -5.34 -38.03 -1.29
N LEU A 15 -5.73 -36.85 -1.78
CA LEU A 15 -6.73 -36.01 -1.14
C LEU A 15 -7.92 -35.95 -2.10
N THR A 16 -8.84 -36.90 -1.95
CA THR A 16 -10.28 -36.71 -1.66
C THR A 16 -11.08 -38.00 -1.89
N SER A 17 -11.79 -38.41 -0.82
CA SER A 17 -13.05 -39.17 -0.77
C SER A 17 -13.17 -40.50 -1.53
N ASN A 18 -13.20 -41.64 -0.81
CA ASN A 18 -14.45 -42.27 -0.38
C ASN A 18 -14.30 -43.64 0.31
N SER A 19 -15.24 -43.86 1.24
CA SER A 19 -15.86 -45.13 1.66
C SER A 19 -15.25 -45.98 2.81
N ALA A 20 -16.09 -46.19 3.84
CA ALA A 20 -16.50 -47.48 4.43
C ALA A 20 -15.47 -48.64 4.38
N THR A 21 -15.10 -49.37 5.45
CA THR A 21 -15.94 -50.19 6.34
C THR A 21 -15.07 -50.86 7.44
N THR A 22 -15.72 -51.24 8.55
CA THR A 22 -15.36 -52.17 9.67
C THR A 22 -14.54 -53.45 9.37
N PRO A 23 -14.18 -54.32 10.35
CA PRO A 23 -13.70 -54.14 11.74
C PRO A 23 -12.45 -55.03 12.05
N ARG A 24 -11.73 -54.81 13.17
CA ARG A 24 -10.79 -55.83 13.71
C ARG A 24 -10.77 -55.88 15.24
N ALA A 25 -10.74 -57.13 15.75
CA ALA A 25 -10.88 -57.55 17.14
C ALA A 25 -9.48 -57.76 17.83
N PRO A 26 -9.38 -58.17 19.11
CA PRO A 26 -8.91 -57.28 20.17
C PRO A 26 -7.74 -57.82 21.02
N SER A 27 -7.07 -56.93 21.76
CA SER A 27 -6.26 -57.25 22.96
C SER A 27 -5.82 -55.96 23.68
N PRO A 28 -5.41 -56.00 24.97
CA PRO A 28 -6.07 -56.53 26.16
C PRO A 28 -6.51 -55.40 27.13
N LYS A 29 -7.43 -55.72 28.03
CA LYS A 29 -8.16 -54.78 28.91
C LYS A 29 -7.30 -54.21 30.05
N VAL A 30 -7.20 -52.88 30.11
CA VAL A 30 -6.90 -52.12 31.35
C VAL A 30 -8.21 -51.46 31.81
N LYS A 31 -8.64 -51.76 33.05
CA LYS A 31 -9.88 -51.24 33.65
C LYS A 31 -9.65 -49.82 34.16
N VAL A 32 -10.44 -48.86 33.65
CA VAL A 32 -10.57 -47.49 34.18
C VAL A 32 -12.08 -47.21 34.40
N PRO A 33 -12.49 -46.48 35.46
CA PRO A 33 -13.86 -46.47 35.98
C PRO A 33 -14.87 -45.75 35.07
N GLY A 34 -16.15 -46.11 35.23
CA GLY A 34 -17.25 -45.66 34.38
C GLY A 34 -17.53 -44.14 34.38
N PRO A 35 -18.30 -43.67 33.38
CA PRO A 35 -18.53 -42.25 33.14
C PRO A 35 -19.41 -41.62 34.24
N PRO A 36 -19.17 -40.34 34.61
CA PRO A 36 -20.04 -39.63 35.52
C PRO A 36 -21.38 -39.28 34.85
N ALA A 37 -22.39 -39.12 35.70
CA ALA A 37 -23.78 -38.91 35.34
C ALA A 37 -24.01 -37.72 34.40
N LYS A 38 -25.08 -37.85 33.59
CA LYS A 38 -25.63 -36.84 32.68
C LYS A 38 -25.66 -35.45 33.31
N VAL A 39 -24.93 -34.50 32.70
CA VAL A 39 -25.08 -33.07 32.94
C VAL A 39 -26.43 -32.62 32.34
N PRO A 40 -27.23 -31.78 33.03
CA PRO A 40 -28.53 -31.36 32.51
C PRO A 40 -28.37 -30.48 31.27
N LYS A 41 -29.26 -30.64 30.28
CA LYS A 41 -29.39 -29.72 29.15
C LYS A 41 -29.66 -28.31 29.71
N SER A 42 -28.77 -27.35 29.44
CA SER A 42 -29.01 -25.94 29.76
C SER A 42 -30.20 -25.45 28.93
N ASN A 43 -31.18 -24.85 29.60
CA ASN A 43 -32.34 -24.25 28.96
C ASN A 43 -31.89 -23.15 28.00
N MET A 44 -32.13 -23.33 26.70
CA MET A 44 -31.97 -22.25 25.71
C MET A 44 -33.04 -21.19 25.97
N VAL A 45 -32.63 -20.00 26.42
CA VAL A 45 -33.52 -18.85 26.56
C VAL A 45 -33.90 -18.37 25.17
N THR A 46 -35.20 -18.34 24.87
CA THR A 46 -35.74 -18.07 23.53
C THR A 46 -36.17 -16.61 23.42
N THR A 47 -35.20 -15.72 23.22
CA THR A 47 -35.48 -14.32 22.86
C THR A 47 -35.61 -14.20 21.34
N THR A 48 -36.67 -13.53 20.87
CA THR A 48 -36.89 -13.22 19.45
C THR A 48 -36.53 -11.76 19.17
N ILE A 49 -35.97 -11.47 17.98
CA ILE A 49 -35.62 -10.11 17.55
C ILE A 49 -36.62 -9.65 16.50
N GLN A 50 -37.12 -8.42 16.63
CA GLN A 50 -37.97 -7.80 15.61
C GLN A 50 -37.11 -7.28 14.46
N LEU A 51 -37.29 -7.85 13.26
CA LEU A 51 -36.57 -7.45 12.06
C LEU A 51 -37.26 -6.26 11.38
N THR A 52 -36.47 -5.32 10.86
CA THR A 52 -36.98 -4.27 9.97
C THR A 52 -37.51 -4.87 8.66
N SER A 53 -38.29 -4.11 7.89
CA SER A 53 -38.80 -4.55 6.59
C SER A 53 -37.67 -5.00 5.63
N LYS A 54 -36.56 -4.25 5.62
CA LYS A 54 -35.37 -4.57 4.82
C LYS A 54 -34.65 -5.82 5.33
N GLU A 55 -34.48 -5.97 6.64
CA GLU A 55 -33.87 -7.17 7.23
C GLU A 55 -34.71 -8.41 7.00
N GLN A 56 -36.04 -8.30 7.08
CA GLN A 56 -36.96 -9.39 6.78
C GLN A 56 -36.95 -9.76 5.28
N GLN A 57 -36.72 -8.79 4.40
CA GLN A 57 -36.51 -9.04 2.97
C GLN A 57 -35.17 -9.76 2.72
N LEU A 58 -34.09 -9.28 3.33
CA LEU A 58 -32.76 -9.89 3.25
C LEU A 58 -32.76 -11.32 3.78
N ARG A 59 -33.37 -11.56 4.95
CA ARG A 59 -33.49 -12.89 5.54
C ARG A 59 -34.15 -13.86 4.57
N ARG A 60 -35.29 -13.48 3.98
CA ARG A 60 -36.00 -14.32 3.01
C ARG A 60 -35.12 -14.68 1.81
N LEU A 61 -34.37 -13.71 1.29
CA LEU A 61 -33.42 -13.93 0.21
C LEU A 61 -32.33 -14.94 0.62
N LEU A 62 -31.67 -14.73 1.75
CA LEU A 62 -30.60 -15.60 2.24
C LEU A 62 -31.07 -17.05 2.44
N LEU A 63 -32.28 -17.24 2.98
CA LEU A 63 -32.86 -18.57 3.17
C LEU A 63 -33.21 -19.26 1.84
N ASP A 64 -33.66 -18.51 0.85
CA ASP A 64 -33.97 -19.08 -0.46
C ASP A 64 -32.69 -19.43 -1.25
N VAL A 65 -31.62 -18.64 -1.09
CA VAL A 65 -30.28 -18.98 -1.58
C VAL A 65 -29.76 -20.27 -0.93
N ALA A 66 -29.86 -20.39 0.40
CA ALA A 66 -29.45 -21.60 1.12
C ALA A 66 -30.19 -22.84 0.59
N LYS A 67 -31.51 -22.75 0.39
CA LYS A 67 -32.31 -23.84 -0.19
C LYS A 67 -31.90 -24.18 -1.63
N ASP A 68 -31.53 -23.21 -2.45
CA ASP A 68 -31.05 -23.43 -3.82
C ASP A 68 -29.73 -24.22 -3.81
N ILE A 69 -28.82 -23.83 -2.92
CA ILE A 69 -27.54 -24.51 -2.73
C ILE A 69 -27.76 -25.95 -2.24
N ASP A 70 -28.60 -26.14 -1.21
CA ASP A 70 -28.91 -27.47 -0.66
C ASP A 70 -29.52 -28.39 -1.73
N LYS A 71 -30.44 -27.87 -2.57
CA LYS A 71 -31.01 -28.63 -3.70
C LYS A 71 -29.99 -29.01 -4.75
N SER A 72 -28.99 -28.16 -4.98
CA SER A 72 -27.94 -28.40 -5.96
C SER A 72 -26.89 -29.43 -5.51
N GLY A 73 -26.91 -29.84 -4.24
CA GLY A 73 -25.94 -30.79 -3.67
C GLY A 73 -24.51 -30.24 -3.57
N LYS A 74 -24.33 -28.92 -3.63
CA LYS A 74 -23.02 -28.26 -3.58
C LYS A 74 -22.43 -28.13 -2.17
N ALA A 75 -23.22 -28.37 -1.12
CA ALA A 75 -22.78 -28.31 0.27
C ALA A 75 -22.67 -29.72 0.88
N PRO A 76 -21.70 -29.98 1.77
CA PRO A 76 -21.49 -31.29 2.40
C PRO A 76 -22.59 -31.64 3.42
N GLU A 77 -23.27 -30.65 3.98
CA GLU A 77 -24.41 -30.77 4.90
C GLU A 77 -25.39 -29.61 4.66
N PRO A 78 -26.64 -29.69 5.14
CA PRO A 78 -27.63 -28.62 4.95
C PRO A 78 -27.16 -27.27 5.51
N ILE A 79 -27.37 -26.20 4.75
CA ILE A 79 -26.91 -24.86 5.13
C ILE A 79 -27.80 -24.26 6.23
N VAL A 80 -27.16 -23.98 7.37
CA VAL A 80 -27.73 -23.24 8.49
C VAL A 80 -27.07 -21.86 8.56
N LEU A 81 -27.88 -20.81 8.36
CA LEU A 81 -27.43 -19.43 8.36
C LEU A 81 -27.76 -18.75 9.69
N ARG A 82 -26.80 -17.97 10.18
CA ARG A 82 -26.95 -17.15 11.38
C ARG A 82 -26.47 -15.73 11.10
N TRP A 83 -27.12 -14.74 11.69
CA TRP A 83 -26.48 -13.45 11.90
C TRP A 83 -25.72 -13.50 13.23
N ALA A 84 -24.50 -12.98 13.25
CA ALA A 84 -23.59 -13.20 14.38
C ALA A 84 -23.10 -11.89 15.01
N GLY A 85 -22.76 -11.98 16.30
CA GLY A 85 -21.93 -11.00 16.99
C GLY A 85 -22.56 -9.62 17.15
N GLY A 86 -21.89 -8.60 16.60
CA GLY A 86 -22.19 -7.20 16.88
C GLY A 86 -23.62 -6.79 16.53
N TRP A 87 -24.14 -7.28 15.40
CA TRP A 87 -25.50 -6.99 14.97
C TRP A 87 -26.53 -7.53 15.97
N VAL A 88 -26.36 -8.77 16.46
CA VAL A 88 -27.30 -9.41 17.40
C VAL A 88 -27.32 -8.63 18.72
N ARG A 89 -26.14 -8.28 19.23
CA ARG A 89 -25.99 -7.46 20.44
C ARG A 89 -26.65 -6.10 20.27
N ASP A 90 -26.33 -5.38 19.20
CA ASP A 90 -26.80 -4.02 18.99
C ASP A 90 -28.33 -4.01 18.84
N LYS A 91 -28.93 -4.99 18.15
CA LYS A 91 -30.39 -5.14 18.07
C LYS A 91 -31.06 -5.40 19.42
N LEU A 92 -30.46 -6.23 20.27
CA LEU A 92 -30.99 -6.48 21.62
C LEU A 92 -30.89 -5.25 22.53
N LEU A 93 -29.97 -4.33 22.24
CA LEU A 93 -29.78 -3.07 22.95
C LEU A 93 -30.51 -1.88 22.29
N ASP A 94 -31.34 -2.13 21.27
CA ASP A 94 -32.04 -1.11 20.47
C ASP A 94 -31.10 -0.09 19.79
N ILE A 95 -29.90 -0.55 19.42
CA ILE A 95 -28.89 0.19 18.66
C ILE A 95 -29.00 -0.23 17.19
N GLN A 96 -29.04 0.75 16.29
CA GLN A 96 -29.05 0.48 14.85
C GLN A 96 -27.68 -0.03 14.38
N SER A 97 -27.70 -1.13 13.61
CA SER A 97 -26.51 -1.69 12.95
C SER A 97 -26.79 -1.89 11.46
N HIS A 98 -25.85 -1.47 10.62
CA HIS A 98 -25.91 -1.64 9.17
C HIS A 98 -24.96 -2.72 8.65
N ASP A 99 -23.99 -3.12 9.49
CA ASP A 99 -23.06 -4.22 9.23
C ASP A 99 -23.63 -5.53 9.79
N ILE A 100 -23.69 -6.58 8.96
CA ILE A 100 -24.22 -7.90 9.32
C ILE A 100 -23.21 -8.99 8.99
N ASP A 101 -22.70 -9.67 10.01
CA ASP A 101 -21.90 -10.88 9.86
C ASP A 101 -22.82 -12.09 9.64
N VAL A 102 -22.77 -12.71 8.45
CA VAL A 102 -23.54 -13.92 8.11
C VAL A 102 -22.65 -15.14 8.30
N ALA A 103 -22.91 -15.89 9.37
CA ALA A 103 -22.18 -17.11 9.71
C ALA A 103 -22.81 -18.36 9.07
N ILE A 104 -21.97 -19.17 8.42
CA ILE A 104 -22.35 -20.33 7.60
C ILE A 104 -21.65 -21.59 8.15
N ASN A 105 -22.40 -22.68 8.34
CA ASN A 105 -21.85 -23.95 8.87
C ASN A 105 -21.05 -24.77 7.84
N ALA A 106 -21.57 -24.89 6.62
CA ALA A 106 -21.17 -25.95 5.71
C ALA A 106 -20.20 -25.53 4.59
N MET A 107 -19.91 -24.23 4.45
CA MET A 107 -19.05 -23.71 3.38
C MET A 107 -18.40 -22.37 3.74
N THR A 108 -17.38 -21.96 2.97
CA THR A 108 -16.70 -20.66 3.13
C THR A 108 -17.55 -19.51 2.60
N GLY A 109 -17.22 -18.27 3.00
CA GLY A 109 -18.03 -17.09 2.67
C GLY A 109 -18.05 -16.76 1.18
N VAL A 110 -16.94 -16.99 0.46
CA VAL A 110 -16.81 -16.67 -0.97
C VAL A 110 -17.73 -17.54 -1.86
N PRO A 111 -17.73 -18.89 -1.74
CA PRO A 111 -18.68 -19.74 -2.48
C PRO A 111 -20.15 -19.39 -2.22
N PHE A 112 -20.50 -19.07 -0.97
CA PHE A 112 -21.87 -18.68 -0.64
C PHE A 112 -22.24 -17.34 -1.28
N ALA A 113 -21.35 -16.34 -1.19
CA ALA A 113 -21.56 -15.05 -1.83
C ALA A 113 -21.73 -15.19 -3.35
N GLN A 114 -20.91 -16.01 -4.02
CA GLN A 114 -21.07 -16.28 -5.45
C GLN A 114 -22.42 -16.95 -5.77
N ALA A 115 -22.82 -17.97 -4.99
CA ALA A 115 -24.10 -18.63 -5.19
C ALA A 115 -25.29 -17.69 -4.96
N MET A 116 -25.17 -16.77 -3.99
CA MET A 116 -26.15 -15.70 -3.80
C MET A 116 -26.21 -14.79 -5.04
N CYS A 117 -25.07 -14.44 -5.63
CA CYS A 117 -25.03 -13.64 -6.85
C CYS A 117 -25.72 -14.35 -8.01
N ASP A 118 -25.36 -15.61 -8.27
CA ASP A 118 -25.95 -16.42 -9.34
C ASP A 118 -27.48 -16.60 -9.15
N TYR A 119 -27.95 -16.66 -7.89
CA TYR A 119 -29.38 -16.72 -7.58
C TYR A 119 -30.08 -15.40 -7.90
N CYS A 120 -29.46 -14.25 -7.57
CA CYS A 120 -30.03 -12.92 -7.77
C CYS A 120 -30.09 -12.49 -9.24
N GLU A 121 -29.27 -13.07 -10.13
CA GLU A 121 -29.32 -12.82 -11.58
C GLU A 121 -30.57 -13.43 -12.25
N ARG A 122 -31.27 -14.35 -11.58
CA ARG A 122 -32.46 -15.01 -12.14
C ARG A 122 -33.66 -14.04 -12.12
N PRO A 123 -34.36 -13.82 -13.26
CA PRO A 123 -35.52 -12.91 -13.32
C PRO A 123 -36.63 -13.24 -12.29
N GLU A 124 -36.83 -14.52 -11.99
CA GLU A 124 -37.77 -15.00 -10.98
C GLU A 124 -37.40 -14.56 -9.57
N ALA A 125 -36.11 -14.58 -9.22
CA ALA A 125 -35.60 -14.17 -7.91
C ALA A 125 -35.69 -12.65 -7.72
N MET A 126 -35.39 -11.87 -8.76
CA MET A 126 -35.50 -10.40 -8.72
C MET A 126 -36.94 -9.95 -8.44
N SER A 127 -37.92 -10.57 -9.12
CA SER A 127 -39.34 -10.27 -8.92
C SER A 127 -39.81 -10.69 -7.51
N LYS A 128 -39.46 -11.91 -7.08
CA LYS A 128 -39.86 -12.47 -5.79
C LYS A 128 -39.32 -11.69 -4.58
N HIS A 129 -38.09 -11.20 -4.67
CA HIS A 129 -37.45 -10.45 -3.59
C HIS A 129 -37.48 -8.94 -3.80
N SER A 130 -38.21 -8.44 -4.82
CA SER A 130 -38.34 -7.00 -5.12
C SER A 130 -36.99 -6.28 -5.19
N ILE A 131 -36.02 -6.89 -5.87
CA ILE A 131 -34.65 -6.37 -6.00
C ILE A 131 -34.62 -5.40 -7.19
N GLY A 132 -34.40 -4.10 -6.94
CA GLY A 132 -34.24 -3.08 -7.97
C GLY A 132 -32.78 -2.90 -8.42
N PRO A 133 -32.52 -2.16 -9.53
CA PRO A 133 -31.15 -1.86 -10.01
C PRO A 133 -30.29 -1.10 -9.00
N ALA A 134 -30.91 -0.35 -8.07
CA ALA A 134 -30.23 0.43 -7.04
C ALA A 134 -30.00 -0.37 -5.73
N ASP A 135 -30.70 -1.49 -5.54
CA ASP A 135 -30.50 -2.39 -4.38
C ASP A 135 -29.30 -3.33 -4.57
N ILE A 136 -28.88 -3.46 -5.83
CA ILE A 136 -27.72 -4.23 -6.31
C ILE A 136 -26.48 -3.33 -6.25
N GLY A 137 -25.98 -3.08 -5.05
CA GLY A 137 -24.68 -2.47 -4.87
C GLY A 137 -23.58 -3.44 -5.27
N SER A 138 -23.05 -3.32 -6.49
CA SER A 138 -21.87 -4.05 -6.97
C SER A 138 -21.81 -5.53 -6.57
N LEU A 139 -22.81 -6.33 -6.96
CA LEU A 139 -22.78 -7.79 -6.79
C LEU A 139 -21.52 -8.45 -7.41
N HIS A 140 -20.83 -7.75 -8.33
CA HIS A 140 -19.57 -8.16 -8.95
C HIS A 140 -18.30 -7.76 -8.17
N ASN A 141 -18.41 -6.96 -7.10
CA ASN A 141 -17.27 -6.57 -6.26
C ASN A 141 -17.18 -7.46 -5.01
N VAL A 142 -16.94 -8.76 -5.18
CA VAL A 142 -16.53 -9.61 -4.05
C VAL A 142 -15.12 -9.19 -3.65
N ALA A 143 -15.02 -8.23 -2.73
CA ALA A 143 -13.75 -7.83 -2.17
C ALA A 143 -13.27 -8.93 -1.20
N ARG A 144 -12.25 -9.69 -1.59
CA ARG A 144 -11.53 -10.56 -0.67
C ARG A 144 -10.79 -9.67 0.33
N ASN A 145 -11.11 -9.77 1.62
CA ASN A 145 -10.48 -8.96 2.65
C ASN A 145 -9.12 -9.59 3.07
N PRO A 146 -7.97 -9.06 2.63
CA PRO A 146 -6.65 -9.65 2.92
C PRO A 146 -6.19 -9.35 4.35
N GLU A 147 -6.76 -8.31 5.00
CA GLU A 147 -6.37 -7.87 6.34
C GLU A 147 -6.88 -8.81 7.44
N LYS A 148 -7.95 -9.57 7.19
CA LYS A 148 -8.54 -10.51 8.16
C LYS A 148 -7.83 -11.88 8.22
N SER A 149 -6.64 -12.03 7.62
CA SER A 149 -5.70 -13.20 7.65
C SER A 149 -5.63 -13.99 6.33
N LYS A 150 -4.43 -14.46 5.96
CA LYS A 150 -4.11 -15.16 4.68
C LYS A 150 -4.88 -16.46 4.42
N HIS A 151 -5.67 -16.92 5.40
CA HIS A 151 -6.46 -18.15 5.36
C HIS A 151 -7.98 -17.89 5.56
N LEU A 152 -8.42 -16.62 5.64
CA LEU A 152 -9.84 -16.26 5.73
C LEU A 152 -10.40 -15.94 4.34
N GLU A 153 -11.10 -16.89 3.74
CA GLU A 153 -11.97 -16.60 2.59
C GLU A 153 -13.27 -15.94 3.08
N THR A 154 -13.19 -14.63 3.35
CA THR A 154 -14.36 -13.81 3.69
C THR A 154 -14.77 -12.96 2.48
N ALA A 155 -16.08 -12.79 2.31
CA ALA A 155 -16.67 -12.01 1.22
C ALA A 155 -17.51 -10.89 1.82
N MET A 156 -17.28 -9.65 1.38
CA MET A 156 -18.11 -8.50 1.72
C MET A 156 -19.02 -8.17 0.54
N VAL A 157 -20.33 -8.05 0.78
CA VAL A 157 -21.34 -7.75 -0.25
C VAL A 157 -22.29 -6.68 0.27
N LYS A 158 -22.59 -5.68 -0.56
CA LYS A 158 -23.60 -4.67 -0.23
C LYS A 158 -24.94 -5.03 -0.86
N MET A 159 -25.97 -5.26 -0.05
CA MET A 159 -27.28 -5.70 -0.52
C MET A 159 -28.40 -4.97 0.22
N LEU A 160 -29.38 -4.42 -0.51
CA LEU A 160 -30.51 -3.66 0.08
C LEU A 160 -30.08 -2.46 0.94
N GLY A 161 -28.88 -1.92 0.67
CA GLY A 161 -28.25 -0.86 1.46
C GLY A 161 -27.64 -1.31 2.79
N LEU A 162 -27.52 -2.62 3.02
CA LEU A 162 -26.86 -3.24 4.17
C LEU A 162 -25.51 -3.82 3.74
N ASP A 163 -24.51 -3.76 4.62
CA ASP A 163 -23.17 -4.30 4.36
C ASP A 163 -23.07 -5.70 5.00
N LEU A 164 -22.83 -6.72 4.18
CA LEU A 164 -22.86 -8.14 4.57
C LEU A 164 -21.48 -8.77 4.53
N ASP A 165 -21.03 -9.34 5.65
CA ASP A 165 -19.78 -10.08 5.78
C ASP A 165 -20.08 -11.58 5.89
N PHE A 166 -19.81 -12.36 4.85
CA PHE A 166 -19.98 -13.82 4.87
C PHE A 166 -18.77 -14.50 5.50
N VAL A 167 -19.02 -15.23 6.59
CA VAL A 167 -18.00 -15.92 7.39
C VAL A 167 -18.41 -17.38 7.61
N ASN A 168 -17.44 -18.29 7.61
CA ASN A 168 -17.69 -19.67 8.03
C ASN A 168 -17.54 -19.82 9.54
N LEU A 169 -18.33 -20.71 10.14
CA LEU A 169 -18.14 -21.17 11.50
C LEU A 169 -16.83 -21.94 11.57
N ARG A 170 -16.01 -21.64 12.58
CA ARG A 170 -14.67 -22.23 12.68
C ARG A 170 -14.26 -22.54 14.09
N LYS A 171 -13.43 -23.56 14.18
CA LYS A 171 -12.65 -23.93 15.36
C LYS A 171 -11.22 -23.45 15.16
N GLU A 172 -10.67 -22.80 16.17
CA GLU A 172 -9.30 -22.28 16.17
C GLU A 172 -8.47 -23.07 17.19
N THR A 173 -7.33 -23.60 16.73
CA THR A 173 -6.32 -24.22 17.61
C THR A 173 -5.04 -23.38 17.57
N TYR A 174 -4.61 -22.90 18.72
CA TYR A 174 -3.40 -22.08 18.88
C TYR A 174 -2.21 -22.95 19.28
N THR A 175 -1.02 -22.67 18.74
CA THR A 175 0.25 -23.27 19.20
C THR A 175 1.04 -22.24 19.99
N GLU A 176 1.86 -22.67 20.97
CA GLU A 176 2.56 -21.76 21.89
C GLU A 176 3.42 -20.69 21.18
N ASP A 177 3.95 -21.03 20.00
CA ASP A 177 4.87 -20.18 19.22
C ASP A 177 4.22 -19.43 18.03
N SER A 178 2.94 -19.67 17.71
CA SER A 178 2.27 -19.05 16.54
C SER A 178 1.02 -18.27 16.93
N ARG A 179 0.96 -17.02 16.47
CA ARG A 179 -0.23 -16.17 16.57
C ARG A 179 -1.36 -16.56 15.61
N ASN A 180 -1.05 -17.26 14.53
CA ASN A 180 -2.06 -17.68 13.57
C ASN A 180 -2.57 -19.07 13.97
N PRO A 181 -3.86 -19.20 14.35
CA PRO A 181 -4.42 -20.50 14.69
C PRO A 181 -4.54 -21.37 13.44
N GLN A 182 -4.45 -22.69 13.63
CA GLN A 182 -4.96 -23.64 12.65
C GLN A 182 -6.49 -23.61 12.70
N MET A 183 -7.12 -23.54 11.52
CA MET A 183 -8.57 -23.36 11.40
C MET A 183 -9.21 -24.58 10.76
N GLU A 184 -10.27 -25.06 11.38
CA GLU A 184 -11.14 -26.14 10.89
C GLU A 184 -12.60 -25.67 10.90
N PHE A 185 -13.46 -26.31 10.11
CA PHE A 185 -14.91 -26.08 10.22
C PHE A 185 -15.37 -26.46 11.63
N GLY A 186 -16.10 -25.56 12.27
CA GLY A 186 -16.54 -25.70 13.65
C GLY A 186 -18.05 -25.53 13.81
N THR A 187 -18.55 -25.94 14.96
CA THR A 187 -19.95 -25.70 15.36
C THR A 187 -20.17 -24.25 15.79
N ALA A 188 -21.43 -23.81 15.88
CA ALA A 188 -21.77 -22.48 16.39
C ALA A 188 -21.31 -22.28 17.84
N GLU A 189 -21.35 -23.34 18.66
CA GLU A 189 -20.85 -23.31 20.04
C GLU A 189 -19.32 -23.16 20.09
N GLU A 190 -18.58 -23.89 19.25
CA GLU A 190 -17.11 -23.75 19.15
C GLU A 190 -16.72 -22.35 18.64
N ASP A 191 -17.47 -21.81 17.67
CA ASP A 191 -17.26 -20.44 17.18
C ASP A 191 -17.61 -19.38 18.24
N ALA A 192 -18.67 -19.59 19.04
CA ALA A 192 -19.02 -18.71 20.14
C ALA A 192 -17.90 -18.63 21.19
N ARG A 193 -17.38 -19.79 21.61
CA ARG A 193 -16.38 -19.89 22.69
C ARG A 193 -15.05 -19.23 22.34
N ARG A 194 -14.66 -19.21 21.07
CA ARG A 194 -13.43 -18.51 20.64
C ARG A 194 -13.60 -17.00 20.49
N ARG A 195 -14.77 -16.40 20.69
CA ARG A 195 -14.97 -14.94 20.54
C ARG A 195 -14.42 -14.16 21.72
N ASP A 196 -14.38 -12.84 21.57
CA ASP A 196 -13.77 -11.93 22.55
C ASP A 196 -14.61 -11.76 23.82
N ALA A 197 -15.93 -11.55 23.68
CA ALA A 197 -16.85 -11.33 24.78
C ALA A 197 -18.13 -12.16 24.61
N THR A 198 -18.73 -12.59 25.73
CA THR A 198 -20.00 -13.33 25.78
C THR A 198 -21.13 -12.57 25.06
N VAL A 199 -21.23 -11.27 25.30
CA VAL A 199 -22.20 -10.38 24.62
C VAL A 199 -22.01 -10.27 23.10
N ASN A 200 -20.84 -10.64 22.58
CA ASN A 200 -20.52 -10.67 21.14
C ASN A 200 -20.50 -12.09 20.57
N ALA A 201 -20.81 -13.10 21.39
CA ALA A 201 -20.84 -14.51 21.03
C ALA A 201 -22.28 -15.02 20.80
N LEU A 202 -23.22 -14.09 20.62
CA LEU A 202 -24.62 -14.37 20.31
C LEU A 202 -24.82 -14.60 18.81
N PHE A 203 -25.74 -15.50 18.49
CA PHE A 203 -26.19 -15.75 17.13
C PHE A 203 -27.70 -15.55 17.02
N TYR A 204 -28.16 -15.10 15.87
CA TYR A 204 -29.57 -15.10 15.50
C TYR A 204 -29.78 -16.08 14.36
N ASN A 205 -30.46 -17.19 14.62
CA ASN A 205 -30.70 -18.24 13.65
C ASN A 205 -31.82 -17.83 12.68
N LEU A 206 -31.46 -17.73 11.40
CA LEU A 206 -32.39 -17.24 10.38
C LEU A 206 -33.51 -18.24 10.07
N HIS A 207 -33.35 -19.51 10.42
CA HIS A 207 -34.32 -20.55 10.06
C HIS A 207 -35.50 -20.62 11.02
N ASP A 208 -35.28 -20.38 12.31
CA ASP A 208 -36.30 -20.49 13.35
C ASP A 208 -36.57 -19.20 14.15
N ASP A 209 -35.93 -18.09 13.75
CA ASP A 209 -36.12 -16.75 14.33
C ASP A 209 -35.74 -16.64 15.82
N ARG A 210 -34.69 -17.35 16.23
CA ARG A 210 -34.26 -17.42 17.63
C ARG A 210 -32.85 -16.91 17.85
N VAL A 211 -32.65 -16.23 18.97
CA VAL A 211 -31.31 -15.96 19.49
C VAL A 211 -30.76 -17.23 20.14
N GLU A 212 -29.57 -17.64 19.72
CA GLU A 212 -28.79 -18.73 20.29
C GLU A 212 -27.67 -18.13 21.15
N ASP A 213 -27.63 -18.50 22.43
CA ASP A 213 -26.60 -18.10 23.38
C ASP A 213 -25.92 -19.35 23.97
N PHE A 214 -24.67 -19.55 23.61
CA PHE A 214 -23.85 -20.68 24.06
C PHE A 214 -22.90 -20.31 25.22
N THR A 215 -22.88 -19.05 25.63
CA THR A 215 -21.83 -18.49 26.52
C THR A 215 -22.37 -17.69 27.70
N GLY A 216 -23.69 -17.48 27.78
CA GLY A 216 -24.32 -16.66 28.82
C GLY A 216 -24.31 -15.17 28.50
N GLY A 217 -24.13 -14.79 27.23
CA GLY A 217 -24.09 -13.40 26.78
C GLY A 217 -25.38 -12.62 27.02
N LEU A 218 -26.55 -13.27 27.03
CA LEU A 218 -27.83 -12.61 27.33
C LEU A 218 -27.91 -12.19 28.80
N ALA A 219 -27.50 -13.07 29.72
CA ALA A 219 -27.48 -12.77 31.15
C ALA A 219 -26.43 -11.70 31.48
N ASP A 220 -25.25 -11.76 30.85
CA ASP A 220 -24.23 -10.73 31.01
C ASP A 220 -24.69 -9.38 30.43
N MET A 221 -25.44 -9.38 29.33
CA MET A 221 -26.02 -8.17 28.75
C MET A 221 -27.06 -7.51 29.67
N GLU A 222 -27.95 -8.31 30.26
CA GLU A 222 -28.93 -7.83 31.26
C GLU A 222 -28.23 -7.26 32.50
N ALA A 223 -27.15 -7.91 32.95
CA ALA A 223 -26.33 -7.46 34.07
C ALA A 223 -25.35 -6.31 33.72
N LYS A 224 -25.25 -5.89 32.45
CA LYS A 224 -24.28 -4.92 31.93
C LYS A 224 -22.83 -5.29 32.23
N ILE A 225 -22.47 -6.55 31.95
CA ILE A 225 -21.16 -7.14 32.19
C ILE A 225 -20.47 -7.50 30.87
N ILE A 226 -19.18 -7.19 30.77
CA ILE A 226 -18.27 -7.68 29.73
C ILE A 226 -17.44 -8.82 30.32
N ARG A 227 -17.63 -10.04 29.78
CA ARG A 227 -16.92 -11.26 30.20
C ARG A 227 -16.39 -12.02 28.99
N THR A 228 -15.27 -12.72 29.14
CA THR A 228 -14.74 -13.65 28.13
C THR A 228 -15.53 -14.97 28.12
N PRO A 229 -15.81 -15.58 26.95
CA PRO A 229 -16.51 -16.88 26.90
C PRO A 229 -15.74 -18.04 27.54
N LEU A 230 -14.41 -18.00 27.47
CA LEU A 230 -13.50 -18.96 28.07
C LEU A 230 -12.71 -18.32 29.21
N GLU A 231 -11.86 -19.13 29.84
CA GLU A 231 -10.94 -18.69 30.89
C GLU A 231 -10.15 -17.44 30.40
N PRO A 232 -10.17 -16.32 31.14
CA PRO A 232 -9.63 -15.05 30.65
C PRO A 232 -8.14 -15.09 30.34
N PHE A 233 -7.33 -15.75 31.16
CA PHE A 233 -5.88 -15.80 30.94
C PHE A 233 -5.54 -16.47 29.61
N GLN A 234 -6.11 -17.66 29.35
CA GLN A 234 -5.95 -18.37 28.08
C GLN A 234 -6.45 -17.52 26.92
N THR A 235 -7.64 -16.92 27.07
CA THR A 235 -8.24 -16.05 26.04
C THR A 235 -7.30 -14.91 25.63
N PHE A 236 -6.63 -14.28 26.59
CA PHE A 236 -5.69 -13.20 26.32
C PHE A 236 -4.33 -13.69 25.84
N MET A 237 -3.89 -14.89 26.21
CA MET A 237 -2.65 -15.47 25.70
C MET A 237 -2.78 -15.92 24.23
N ASP A 238 -3.98 -16.36 23.83
CA ASP A 238 -4.33 -16.76 22.45
C ASP A 238 -4.41 -15.55 21.50
N ASP A 239 -5.15 -14.50 21.87
CA ASP A 239 -5.14 -13.21 21.16
C ASP A 239 -5.13 -12.02 22.15
N PRO A 240 -3.94 -11.48 22.47
CA PRO A 240 -3.83 -10.37 23.41
C PRO A 240 -4.59 -9.10 22.99
N LEU A 241 -4.91 -8.92 21.71
CA LEU A 241 -5.70 -7.76 21.25
C LEU A 241 -7.10 -7.74 21.89
N ARG A 242 -7.63 -8.88 22.34
CA ARG A 242 -8.92 -8.96 23.04
C ARG A 242 -8.97 -8.06 24.25
N VAL A 243 -7.85 -7.82 24.94
CA VAL A 243 -7.77 -6.87 26.06
C VAL A 243 -8.25 -5.49 25.63
N LEU A 244 -7.70 -4.94 24.53
CA LEU A 244 -8.10 -3.63 24.02
C LEU A 244 -9.53 -3.62 23.48
N ARG A 245 -9.99 -4.74 22.91
CA ARG A 245 -11.38 -4.88 22.43
C ARG A 245 -12.36 -4.85 23.60
N LEU A 246 -12.07 -5.54 24.71
CA LEU A 246 -12.91 -5.52 25.91
C LEU A 246 -12.99 -4.13 26.52
N VAL A 247 -11.86 -3.38 26.59
CA VAL A 247 -11.87 -1.97 27.00
C VAL A 247 -12.80 -1.16 26.11
N ARG A 248 -12.69 -1.32 24.78
CA ARG A 248 -13.56 -0.62 23.82
C ARG A 248 -15.04 -0.99 23.99
N PHE A 249 -15.36 -2.26 24.23
CA PHE A 249 -16.76 -2.66 24.44
C PHE A 249 -17.30 -2.14 25.76
N ALA A 250 -16.50 -2.19 26.84
CA ALA A 250 -16.88 -1.66 28.14
C ALA A 250 -17.16 -0.16 28.06
N SER A 251 -16.30 0.62 27.41
CA SER A 251 -16.53 2.06 27.26
C SER A 251 -17.71 2.38 26.33
N ARG A 252 -17.78 1.76 25.14
CA ARG A 252 -18.86 2.01 24.17
C ARG A 252 -20.24 1.66 24.73
N LEU A 253 -20.36 0.53 25.43
CA LEU A 253 -21.65 0.05 25.95
C LEU A 253 -21.95 0.54 27.36
N GLN A 254 -20.98 1.22 28.00
CA GLN A 254 -21.02 1.60 29.42
C GLN A 254 -21.28 0.39 30.33
N PHE A 255 -20.63 -0.73 30.03
CA PHE A 255 -20.71 -1.97 30.80
C PHE A 255 -19.47 -2.14 31.68
N THR A 256 -19.62 -2.91 32.76
CA THR A 256 -18.52 -3.22 33.68
C THR A 256 -17.79 -4.48 33.26
N ILE A 257 -16.46 -4.52 33.38
CA ILE A 257 -15.69 -5.73 33.09
C ILE A 257 -15.77 -6.67 34.30
N ASP A 258 -16.08 -7.95 34.06
CA ASP A 258 -16.11 -8.99 35.09
C ASP A 258 -14.81 -9.02 35.92
N ALA A 259 -14.92 -9.23 37.23
CA ALA A 259 -13.77 -9.14 38.15
C ALA A 259 -12.64 -10.12 37.81
N SER A 260 -12.96 -11.34 37.37
CA SER A 260 -11.96 -12.33 36.96
C SER A 260 -11.28 -11.89 35.66
N THR A 261 -12.07 -11.48 34.67
CA THR A 261 -11.56 -10.96 33.40
C THR A 261 -10.64 -9.75 33.63
N ARG A 262 -11.09 -8.79 34.44
CA ARG A 262 -10.36 -7.57 34.79
C ARG A 262 -9.00 -7.88 35.44
N ARG A 263 -8.95 -8.86 36.36
CA ARG A 263 -7.71 -9.26 37.02
C ARG A 263 -6.65 -9.73 36.03
N PHE A 264 -7.03 -10.56 35.05
CA PHE A 264 -6.07 -11.10 34.08
C PHE A 264 -5.69 -10.11 32.97
N MET A 265 -6.53 -9.11 32.68
CA MET A 265 -6.16 -8.02 31.77
C MET A 265 -4.95 -7.22 32.27
N ALA A 266 -4.80 -7.09 33.59
CA ALA A 266 -3.67 -6.40 34.24
C ALA A 266 -2.50 -7.35 34.59
N ASP A 267 -2.55 -8.63 34.19
CA ASP A 267 -1.47 -9.58 34.45
C ASP A 267 -0.22 -9.21 33.64
N PRO A 268 0.99 -9.14 34.25
CA PRO A 268 2.21 -8.77 33.53
C PRO A 268 2.50 -9.63 32.30
N LYS A 269 2.15 -10.92 32.29
CA LYS A 269 2.36 -11.80 31.13
C LYS A 269 1.43 -11.44 29.98
N VAL A 270 0.19 -11.05 30.29
CA VAL A 270 -0.79 -10.61 29.29
C VAL A 270 -0.38 -9.26 28.70
N LEU A 271 0.08 -8.33 29.53
CA LEU A 271 0.60 -7.03 29.08
C LEU A 271 1.82 -7.19 28.17
N GLU A 272 2.74 -8.09 28.53
CA GLU A 272 3.91 -8.39 27.70
C GLU A 272 3.51 -9.08 26.39
N ALA A 273 2.56 -10.03 26.43
CA ALA A 273 2.02 -10.65 25.22
C ALA A 273 1.35 -9.63 24.30
N LEU A 274 0.60 -8.66 24.85
CA LEU A 274 0.01 -7.55 24.10
C LEU A 274 1.09 -6.67 23.46
N ARG A 275 2.18 -6.38 24.17
CA ARG A 275 3.31 -5.60 23.66
C ARG A 275 4.06 -6.34 22.54
N ALA A 276 4.38 -7.62 22.75
CA ALA A 276 5.27 -8.39 21.89
C ALA A 276 4.55 -9.06 20.69
N LYS A 277 3.35 -9.63 20.89
CA LYS A 277 2.69 -10.46 19.87
C LYS A 277 1.76 -9.66 18.94
N ILE A 278 1.30 -8.48 19.35
CA ILE A 278 0.34 -7.69 18.57
C ILE A 278 1.04 -6.61 17.75
N SER A 279 0.62 -6.46 16.49
CA SER A 279 1.15 -5.42 15.61
C SER A 279 0.62 -4.05 16.01
N ARG A 280 1.44 -3.02 15.85
CA ARG A 280 1.13 -1.67 16.34
C ARG A 280 -0.02 -1.02 15.56
N GLU A 281 -0.21 -1.44 14.31
CA GLU A 281 -1.35 -1.06 13.47
C GLU A 281 -2.68 -1.53 14.08
N ARG A 282 -2.74 -2.78 14.58
CA ARG A 282 -3.98 -3.30 15.21
C ARG A 282 -4.29 -2.60 16.53
N VAL A 283 -3.25 -2.26 17.29
CA VAL A 283 -3.39 -1.43 18.51
C VAL A 283 -3.95 -0.06 18.15
N GLY A 284 -3.39 0.59 17.12
CA GLY A 284 -3.88 1.86 16.59
C GLY A 284 -5.34 1.84 16.18
N VAL A 285 -5.80 0.79 15.49
CA VAL A 285 -7.21 0.65 15.06
C VAL A 285 -8.15 0.55 16.25
N GLU A 286 -7.82 -0.24 17.28
CA GLU A 286 -8.69 -0.34 18.47
C GLU A 286 -8.69 0.97 19.27
N LEU A 287 -7.53 1.64 19.39
CA LEU A 287 -7.41 2.95 20.03
C LEU A 287 -8.22 4.03 19.27
N GLU A 288 -8.12 4.07 17.95
CA GLU A 288 -8.87 5.01 17.13
C GLU A 288 -10.38 4.85 17.34
N LYS A 289 -10.88 3.61 17.37
CA LYS A 289 -12.29 3.32 17.64
C LYS A 289 -12.72 3.72 19.06
N MET A 290 -11.84 3.60 20.05
CA MET A 290 -12.10 4.08 21.42
C MET A 290 -12.19 5.61 21.47
N LEU A 291 -11.23 6.31 20.86
CA LEU A 291 -11.13 7.78 20.95
C LEU A 291 -12.09 8.53 20.02
N LYS A 292 -12.61 7.88 18.98
CA LYS A 292 -13.71 8.40 18.14
C LYS A 292 -15.10 8.02 18.64
N GLY A 293 -15.19 7.10 19.61
CA GLY A 293 -16.46 6.69 20.20
C GLY A 293 -17.05 7.75 21.14
N ASP A 294 -18.22 7.45 21.70
CA ASP A 294 -18.97 8.39 22.53
C ASP A 294 -18.40 8.54 23.96
N HIS A 295 -17.62 7.55 24.41
CA HIS A 295 -17.08 7.43 25.78
C HIS A 295 -15.54 7.30 25.83
N PRO A 296 -14.78 8.27 25.30
CA PRO A 296 -13.31 8.23 25.27
C PRO A 296 -12.69 8.43 26.67
N PHE A 297 -13.35 9.17 27.56
CA PHE A 297 -12.90 9.35 28.95
C PHE A 297 -12.83 8.00 29.68
N GLU A 298 -13.90 7.23 29.62
CA GLU A 298 -14.03 5.92 30.26
C GLU A 298 -13.03 4.92 29.66
N ALA A 299 -12.77 5.00 28.35
CA ALA A 299 -11.75 4.18 27.69
C ALA A 299 -10.34 4.48 28.25
N LEU A 300 -9.97 5.76 28.39
CA LEU A 300 -8.67 6.16 28.94
C LEU A 300 -8.56 5.82 30.43
N GLN A 301 -9.64 5.99 31.19
CA GLN A 301 -9.70 5.57 32.58
C GLN A 301 -9.44 4.06 32.73
N LEU A 302 -10.11 3.22 31.91
CA LEU A 302 -9.86 1.78 31.91
C LEU A 302 -8.42 1.42 31.51
N ILE A 303 -7.86 2.10 30.50
CA ILE A 303 -6.45 1.91 30.10
C ILE A 303 -5.50 2.22 31.27
N HIS A 304 -5.77 3.29 32.02
CA HIS A 304 -4.98 3.68 33.17
C HIS A 304 -5.11 2.67 34.33
N GLU A 305 -6.34 2.32 34.71
CA GLU A 305 -6.61 1.38 35.80
C GLU A 305 -6.07 -0.03 35.53
N LEU A 306 -6.04 -0.46 34.26
CA LEU A 306 -5.52 -1.76 33.84
C LEU A 306 -4.01 -1.76 33.54
N GLN A 307 -3.32 -0.64 33.78
CA GLN A 307 -1.88 -0.49 33.52
C GLN A 307 -1.48 -0.76 32.06
N LEU A 308 -2.38 -0.45 31.12
CA LEU A 308 -2.18 -0.69 29.68
C LEU A 308 -1.34 0.40 29.00
N PHE A 309 -1.04 1.51 29.68
CA PHE A 309 -0.36 2.66 29.09
C PHE A 309 0.93 2.28 28.37
N HIS A 310 1.85 1.57 29.03
CA HIS A 310 3.14 1.21 28.42
C HIS A 310 3.02 0.11 27.35
N ALA A 311 1.96 -0.68 27.35
CA ALA A 311 1.70 -1.68 26.31
C ALA A 311 1.20 -1.04 24.99
N ILE A 312 0.58 0.15 25.08
CA ILE A 312 -0.03 0.88 23.96
C ILE A 312 0.86 2.04 23.50
N PHE A 313 1.33 2.87 24.43
CA PHE A 313 2.01 4.13 24.16
C PHE A 313 3.51 4.02 24.39
N THR A 314 4.16 2.99 23.87
CA THR A 314 5.62 2.86 23.90
C THR A 314 6.08 2.16 22.64
N ASP A 315 7.26 2.52 22.11
CA ASP A 315 7.85 1.82 20.97
C ASP A 315 8.42 0.47 21.45
N PRO A 316 7.84 -0.67 21.04
CA PRO A 316 8.31 -1.97 21.47
C PRO A 316 9.66 -2.35 20.85
N THR A 317 10.12 -1.65 19.81
CA THR A 317 11.38 -1.95 19.11
C THR A 317 12.61 -1.36 19.77
N GLN A 318 12.43 -0.47 20.76
CA GLN A 318 13.51 0.18 21.49
C GLN A 318 13.56 -0.29 22.93
N GLU A 319 14.71 -0.84 23.33
CA GLU A 319 14.89 -1.43 24.67
C GLU A 319 15.15 -0.39 25.77
N ASN A 320 15.68 0.80 25.42
CA ASN A 320 16.15 1.81 26.38
C ASN A 320 15.42 3.16 26.26
N LEU A 321 14.08 3.15 26.17
CA LEU A 321 13.30 4.39 26.21
C LEU A 321 13.07 4.86 27.65
N PRO A 322 13.11 6.18 27.91
CA PRO A 322 12.67 6.72 29.19
C PRO A 322 11.19 6.36 29.41
N VAL A 323 10.84 6.06 30.65
CA VAL A 323 9.47 5.73 31.05
C VAL A 323 8.80 7.02 31.53
N PRO A 324 7.72 7.49 30.90
CA PRO A 324 7.02 8.68 31.37
C PRO A 324 6.35 8.42 32.72
N ASP A 325 6.32 9.43 33.57
CA ASP A 325 5.53 9.39 34.80
C ASP A 325 4.04 9.52 34.47
N ILE A 326 3.28 8.47 34.77
CA ILE A 326 1.83 8.39 34.55
C ILE A 326 1.01 8.64 35.82
N SER A 327 1.64 8.91 36.96
CA SER A 327 0.96 9.08 38.26
C SER A 327 -0.15 10.15 38.24
N ARG A 328 0.04 11.19 37.43
CA ARG A 328 -0.90 12.31 37.27
C ARG A 328 -1.68 12.25 35.97
N TRP A 329 -1.54 11.20 35.15
CA TRP A 329 -2.14 11.15 33.81
C TRP A 329 -3.66 11.40 33.82
N ALA A 330 -4.34 10.98 34.89
CA ALA A 330 -5.75 11.24 35.12
C ALA A 330 -6.13 12.72 35.07
N VAL A 331 -5.26 13.61 35.49
CA VAL A 331 -5.46 15.06 35.44
C VAL A 331 -5.72 15.51 34.00
N ALA A 332 -4.96 15.02 33.03
CA ALA A 332 -5.05 15.48 31.66
C ALA A 332 -6.35 15.04 30.96
N TYR A 333 -6.72 13.76 31.05
CA TYR A 333 -7.94 13.29 30.38
C TYR A 333 -9.22 13.72 31.13
N THR A 334 -9.18 13.90 32.45
CA THR A 334 -10.31 14.48 33.22
C THR A 334 -10.47 15.96 32.92
N CYS A 335 -9.36 16.71 32.82
CA CYS A 335 -9.38 18.10 32.38
C CYS A 335 -10.05 18.24 31.01
N LEU A 336 -9.65 17.42 30.05
CA LEU A 336 -10.25 17.45 28.72
C LEU A 336 -11.74 17.12 28.76
N ASP A 337 -12.15 16.07 29.48
CA ASP A 337 -13.56 15.70 29.61
C ASP A 337 -14.42 16.86 30.12
N GLU A 338 -14.01 17.48 31.24
CA GLU A 338 -14.73 18.63 31.81
C GLU A 338 -14.78 19.82 30.84
N LEU A 339 -13.69 20.11 30.14
CA LEU A 339 -13.66 21.18 29.14
C LEU A 339 -14.66 20.90 28.00
N LEU A 340 -14.78 19.66 27.53
CA LEU A 340 -15.65 19.31 26.41
C LEU A 340 -17.15 19.30 26.75
N LYS A 341 -17.53 19.35 28.04
CA LYS A 341 -18.93 19.51 28.49
C LYS A 341 -19.50 20.88 28.15
N ASP A 342 -18.67 21.92 28.12
CA ASP A 342 -19.07 23.27 27.72
C ASP A 342 -18.54 23.60 26.31
N ARG A 343 -19.42 23.55 25.31
CA ARG A 343 -19.12 23.85 23.92
C ARG A 343 -19.52 25.26 23.49
N ASP A 344 -19.82 26.17 24.42
CA ASP A 344 -20.10 27.55 24.06
C ASP A 344 -18.89 28.19 23.36
N SER A 345 -19.16 29.04 22.36
CA SER A 345 -18.16 29.79 21.60
C SER A 345 -17.22 30.63 22.47
N THR A 346 -17.66 30.99 23.68
CA THR A 346 -16.85 31.75 24.65
C THR A 346 -16.04 30.87 25.59
N SER A 347 -16.31 29.56 25.63
CA SER A 347 -15.62 28.59 26.48
C SER A 347 -14.22 28.26 25.93
N ILE A 348 -13.36 27.68 26.77
CA ILE A 348 -12.03 27.22 26.35
C ILE A 348 -12.15 26.16 25.25
N ALA A 349 -13.03 25.17 25.42
CA ALA A 349 -13.22 24.10 24.44
C ALA A 349 -13.88 24.60 23.15
N GLY A 350 -14.87 25.49 23.22
CA GLY A 350 -15.50 26.06 22.02
C GLY A 350 -14.53 26.87 21.16
N ARG A 351 -13.53 27.52 21.78
CA ARG A 351 -12.49 28.26 21.06
C ARG A 351 -11.36 27.39 20.50
N LEU A 352 -11.01 26.31 21.18
CA LEU A 352 -9.84 25.48 20.83
C LEU A 352 -10.18 24.19 20.08
N VAL A 353 -11.35 23.60 20.31
CA VAL A 353 -11.80 22.31 19.76
C VAL A 353 -13.02 22.53 18.88
N THR A 354 -12.76 22.98 17.65
CA THR A 354 -13.80 23.52 16.74
C THR A 354 -14.46 22.47 15.83
N SER A 355 -14.02 21.21 15.86
CA SER A 355 -14.56 20.14 15.01
C SER A 355 -14.50 18.77 15.68
N THR A 356 -15.17 17.78 15.08
CA THR A 356 -15.10 16.36 15.47
C THR A 356 -13.68 15.81 15.31
N ASP A 357 -13.02 16.11 14.19
CA ASP A 357 -11.60 15.81 13.96
C ASP A 357 -10.68 16.42 15.03
N ALA A 358 -10.96 17.66 15.44
CA ALA A 358 -10.22 18.32 16.51
C ALA A 358 -10.47 17.64 17.86
N THR A 359 -11.68 17.15 18.12
CA THR A 359 -12.03 16.40 19.34
C THR A 359 -11.25 15.08 19.40
N TYR A 360 -11.19 14.33 18.31
CA TYR A 360 -10.35 13.13 18.22
C TYR A 360 -8.86 13.43 18.45
N SER A 361 -8.36 14.51 17.87
CA SER A 361 -6.97 14.94 18.06
C SER A 361 -6.69 15.38 19.51
N ALA A 362 -7.65 16.06 20.15
CA ALA A 362 -7.57 16.48 21.54
C ALA A 362 -7.45 15.28 22.49
N TRP A 363 -8.26 14.23 22.28
CA TRP A 363 -8.16 13.00 23.07
C TRP A 363 -6.80 12.31 22.90
N ASN A 364 -6.24 12.29 21.69
CA ASN A 364 -4.89 11.78 21.47
C ASN A 364 -3.81 12.63 22.18
N LEU A 365 -3.98 13.96 22.22
CA LEU A 365 -3.08 14.85 22.96
C LEU A 365 -3.16 14.65 24.48
N ALA A 366 -4.36 14.41 25.03
CA ALA A 366 -4.52 14.04 26.44
C ALA A 366 -3.87 12.67 26.73
N THR A 367 -4.04 11.72 25.82
CA THR A 367 -3.45 10.38 25.90
C THR A 367 -1.91 10.43 25.93
N LEU A 368 -1.31 11.25 25.07
CA LEU A 368 0.15 11.39 24.96
C LEU A 368 0.75 12.41 25.94
N SER A 369 -0.05 13.04 26.80
CA SER A 369 0.43 14.08 27.73
C SER A 369 1.56 13.62 28.66
N PRO A 370 1.64 12.37 29.16
CA PRO A 370 2.79 11.95 29.97
C PRO A 370 4.10 11.91 29.18
N TRP A 371 4.06 11.63 27.87
CA TRP A 371 5.25 11.67 27.02
C TRP A 371 5.71 13.10 26.70
N MET A 372 4.86 14.10 26.90
CA MET A 372 5.21 15.51 26.69
C MET A 372 6.05 16.09 27.83
N THR A 373 6.10 15.43 29.00
CA THR A 373 6.89 15.86 30.17
C THR A 373 8.26 15.19 30.22
N VAL A 374 8.52 14.21 29.36
CA VAL A 374 9.80 13.51 29.31
C VAL A 374 10.87 14.41 28.69
N GLU A 375 11.90 14.73 29.48
CA GLU A 375 13.05 15.48 28.98
C GLU A 375 13.92 14.60 28.08
N GLU A 376 14.24 15.10 26.88
CA GLU A 376 15.14 14.41 25.97
C GLU A 376 16.60 14.73 26.31
N PRO A 377 17.48 13.72 26.48
CA PRO A 377 18.89 13.99 26.69
C PRO A 377 19.50 14.72 25.48
N PRO A 378 20.41 15.70 25.70
CA PRO A 378 21.05 16.41 24.61
C PRO A 378 21.78 15.43 23.69
N ASN A 379 21.41 15.38 22.41
CA ASN A 379 22.08 14.55 21.42
C ASN A 379 22.77 15.44 20.37
N PRO A 380 24.10 15.63 20.44
CA PRO A 380 24.85 16.49 19.53
C PRO A 380 24.77 16.06 18.06
N ARG A 381 24.40 14.81 17.78
CA ARG A 381 24.26 14.26 16.42
C ARG A 381 22.86 14.42 15.85
N ARG A 382 21.88 14.87 16.65
CA ARG A 382 20.49 14.98 16.23
C ARG A 382 20.29 16.29 15.45
N LYS A 383 19.85 16.16 14.20
CA LYS A 383 19.56 17.31 13.33
C LYS A 383 18.46 18.18 13.96
N ALA A 384 18.53 19.50 13.76
CA ALA A 384 17.56 20.47 14.28
C ALA A 384 16.09 20.15 13.92
N ASN A 385 15.85 19.43 12.82
CA ASN A 385 14.51 19.06 12.34
C ASN A 385 14.06 17.64 12.76
N ALA A 386 14.77 16.98 13.67
CA ALA A 386 14.37 15.65 14.13
C ALA A 386 12.97 15.69 14.79
N LEU A 387 12.26 14.57 14.68
CA LEU A 387 10.99 14.38 15.38
C LEU A 387 11.26 14.26 16.89
N PRO A 388 10.49 14.94 17.77
CA PRO A 388 10.58 14.75 19.21
C PRO A 388 10.11 13.33 19.60
N LEU A 389 10.53 12.86 20.76
CA LEU A 389 10.34 11.49 21.25
C LEU A 389 8.86 11.14 21.32
N VAL A 390 8.02 12.04 21.84
CA VAL A 390 6.56 11.87 21.86
C VAL A 390 5.96 11.61 20.47
N ALA A 391 6.52 12.22 19.41
CA ALA A 391 6.08 11.98 18.03
C ALA A 391 6.63 10.67 17.45
N ILE A 392 7.79 10.22 17.92
CA ILE A 392 8.33 8.89 17.60
C ILE A 392 7.45 7.82 18.26
N VAL A 393 7.11 7.99 19.54
CA VAL A 393 6.26 7.08 20.30
C VAL A 393 4.85 7.03 19.71
N SER A 394 4.26 8.15 19.29
CA SER A 394 2.95 8.11 18.62
C SER A 394 3.01 7.32 17.31
N ARG A 395 4.09 7.49 16.53
CA ARG A 395 4.24 6.83 15.23
C ARG A 395 4.59 5.35 15.36
N GLU A 396 5.43 4.96 16.31
CA GLU A 396 5.88 3.57 16.44
C GLU A 396 5.05 2.78 17.45
N GLY A 397 4.52 3.41 18.49
CA GLY A 397 3.73 2.76 19.56
C GLY A 397 2.34 2.32 19.13
N PHE A 398 1.63 3.14 18.34
CA PHE A 398 0.29 2.79 17.83
C PHE A 398 0.04 3.19 16.37
N LYS A 399 1.10 3.50 15.61
CA LYS A 399 1.02 3.84 14.18
C LYS A 399 0.09 5.02 13.91
N ALA A 400 0.23 6.08 14.71
CA ALA A 400 -0.53 7.32 14.54
C ALA A 400 -0.45 7.86 13.10
N PRO A 401 -1.57 8.35 12.53
CA PRO A 401 -1.58 9.01 11.23
C PRO A 401 -0.59 10.17 11.16
N ASN A 402 -0.06 10.47 9.97
CA ASN A 402 0.92 11.54 9.76
C ASN A 402 0.41 12.91 10.25
N ARG A 403 -0.88 13.21 10.04
CA ARG A 403 -1.51 14.44 10.52
C ARG A 403 -1.42 14.55 12.05
N LEU A 404 -1.76 13.48 12.77
CA LEU A 404 -1.70 13.44 14.23
C LEU A 404 -0.25 13.53 14.72
N SER A 405 0.68 12.79 14.13
CA SER A 405 2.10 12.84 14.49
C SER A 405 2.70 14.25 14.27
N SER A 406 2.26 14.97 13.23
CA SER A 406 2.62 16.36 12.98
C SER A 406 2.09 17.31 14.08
N ILE A 407 0.82 17.15 14.47
CA ILE A 407 0.20 17.93 15.55
C ILE A 407 0.94 17.70 16.87
N VAL A 408 1.23 16.44 17.21
CA VAL A 408 1.99 16.06 18.41
C VAL A 408 3.39 16.69 18.39
N ALA A 409 4.12 16.59 17.27
CA ALA A 409 5.45 17.18 17.14
C ALA A 409 5.44 18.71 17.25
N ALA A 410 4.46 19.38 16.63
CA ALA A 410 4.32 20.83 16.70
C ALA A 410 3.95 21.29 18.12
N SER A 411 3.02 20.59 18.78
CA SER A 411 2.60 20.87 20.15
C SER A 411 3.80 20.84 21.11
N HIS A 412 4.64 19.80 21.03
CA HIS A 412 5.84 19.70 21.84
C HIS A 412 6.83 20.86 21.59
N ARG A 413 7.09 21.21 20.32
CA ARG A 413 8.06 22.27 19.97
C ARG A 413 7.62 23.67 20.41
N ASN A 414 6.33 23.96 20.30
CA ASN A 414 5.80 25.30 20.53
C ASN A 414 5.32 25.53 21.97
N ARG A 415 5.18 24.46 22.77
CA ARG A 415 4.70 24.48 24.16
C ARG A 415 5.33 25.59 25.00
N ASN A 416 6.66 25.70 25.00
CA ASN A 416 7.38 26.66 25.83
C ASN A 416 7.08 28.12 25.44
N GLU A 417 6.92 28.40 24.15
CA GLU A 417 6.58 29.73 23.65
C GLU A 417 5.13 30.10 24.00
N ILE A 418 4.20 29.14 23.88
CA ILE A 418 2.79 29.31 24.27
C ILE A 418 2.69 29.64 25.77
N LEU A 419 3.35 28.85 26.63
CA LEU A 419 3.35 29.08 28.08
C LEU A 419 3.98 30.43 28.45
N LYS A 420 5.04 30.84 27.74
CA LYS A 420 5.66 32.16 27.93
C LYS A 420 4.69 33.30 27.61
N LEU A 421 3.95 33.21 26.50
CA LEU A 421 2.96 34.23 26.14
C LEU A 421 1.75 34.23 27.09
N LYS A 422 1.29 33.05 27.53
CA LYS A 422 0.24 32.95 28.56
C LYS A 422 0.66 33.63 29.86
N ARG A 423 1.87 33.35 30.37
CA ARG A 423 2.40 34.01 31.58
C ARG A 423 2.55 35.52 31.39
N ALA A 424 2.98 35.98 30.21
CA ALA A 424 3.10 37.40 29.93
C ALA A 424 1.75 38.14 29.99
N VAL A 425 0.67 37.51 29.50
CA VAL A 425 -0.69 38.04 29.61
C VAL A 425 -1.15 38.06 31.07
N CYS A 426 -0.95 36.97 31.82
CA CYS A 426 -1.32 36.91 33.23
C CYS A 426 -0.57 37.94 34.09
N ASN A 427 0.70 38.23 33.77
CA ASN A 427 1.54 39.18 34.51
C ASN A 427 1.38 40.65 34.06
N GLY A 428 0.67 40.91 32.97
CA GLY A 428 0.47 42.27 32.46
C GLY A 428 1.73 42.89 31.84
N GLU A 429 2.56 42.11 31.15
CA GLU A 429 3.80 42.59 30.52
C GLU A 429 3.55 43.74 29.51
N SER A 430 4.51 44.64 29.34
CA SER A 430 4.32 45.87 28.52
C SER A 430 4.01 45.59 27.05
N TYR A 431 4.49 44.47 26.50
CA TYR A 431 4.33 44.10 25.09
C TYR A 431 3.04 43.34 24.78
N ILE A 432 2.14 43.12 25.75
CA ILE A 432 0.93 42.31 25.50
C ILE A 432 -0.03 42.94 24.47
N GLN A 433 0.06 44.26 24.24
CA GLN A 433 -0.76 44.96 23.24
C GLN A 433 -0.20 44.85 21.81
N GLU A 434 1.00 44.27 21.62
CA GLU A 434 1.62 44.09 20.29
C GLU A 434 0.89 42.99 19.50
N ARG A 435 -0.09 43.38 18.67
CA ARG A 435 -0.89 42.46 17.85
C ARG A 435 -0.05 41.57 16.93
N ASP A 436 0.99 42.12 16.33
CA ASP A 436 1.93 41.40 15.45
C ASP A 436 2.72 40.33 16.20
N ARG A 437 3.11 40.56 17.45
CA ARG A 437 3.82 39.55 18.24
C ARG A 437 2.99 38.29 18.43
N PHE A 438 1.73 38.43 18.86
CA PHE A 438 0.83 37.28 19.04
C PHE A 438 0.40 36.69 17.70
N GLY A 439 0.08 37.52 16.71
CA GLY A 439 -0.32 37.05 15.39
C GLY A 439 0.79 36.27 14.68
N MET A 440 2.04 36.75 14.72
CA MET A 440 3.18 36.05 14.14
C MET A 440 3.51 34.78 14.92
N ALA A 441 3.37 34.77 16.25
CA ALA A 441 3.53 33.56 17.05
C ALA A 441 2.50 32.49 16.66
N ILE A 442 1.22 32.84 16.54
CA ILE A 442 0.17 31.93 16.09
C ILE A 442 0.45 31.41 14.68
N ARG A 443 0.85 32.28 13.74
CA ARG A 443 1.23 31.87 12.37
C ARG A 443 2.42 30.93 12.33
N LYS A 444 3.38 31.10 13.24
CA LYS A 444 4.55 30.21 13.40
C LYS A 444 4.16 28.87 13.99
N TRP A 445 3.23 28.87 14.96
CA TRP A 445 2.73 27.63 15.55
C TRP A 445 1.89 26.85 14.56
N ASP A 446 1.14 27.55 13.72
CA ASP A 446 0.22 26.90 12.81
C ASP A 446 0.93 26.01 11.80
N THR A 447 0.38 24.81 11.64
CA THR A 447 0.85 23.87 10.62
C THR A 447 0.00 24.06 9.36
N PRO A 448 0.41 23.52 8.20
CA PRO A 448 -0.42 23.55 6.99
C PRO A 448 -1.84 22.96 7.17
N ALA A 449 -2.08 22.24 8.27
CA ALA A 449 -3.37 21.66 8.63
C ALA A 449 -4.24 22.54 9.56
N GLY A 450 -3.83 23.76 9.91
CA GLY A 450 -4.63 24.69 10.73
C GLY A 450 -4.84 24.22 12.17
N THR A 451 -3.77 23.97 12.92
CA THR A 451 -3.80 23.21 14.19
C THR A 451 -3.24 23.95 15.40
N TRP A 452 -2.90 25.24 15.30
CA TRP A 452 -2.35 26.01 16.42
C TRP A 452 -3.23 25.93 17.69
N ARG A 453 -4.56 25.90 17.54
CA ARG A 453 -5.52 25.74 18.65
C ARG A 453 -5.30 24.47 19.46
N LEU A 454 -5.03 23.36 18.79
CA LEU A 454 -4.74 22.07 19.44
C LEU A 454 -3.39 22.08 20.17
N GLN A 455 -2.44 22.89 19.70
CA GLN A 455 -1.14 23.06 20.38
C GLN A 455 -1.30 23.87 21.67
N VAL A 456 -2.17 24.89 21.65
CA VAL A 456 -2.55 25.64 22.86
C VAL A 456 -3.28 24.74 23.85
N LEU A 457 -4.23 23.91 23.37
CA LEU A 457 -4.90 22.92 24.20
C LEU A 457 -3.90 21.93 24.82
N ASN A 458 -2.95 21.40 24.05
CA ASN A 458 -1.94 20.50 24.60
C ASN A 458 -1.06 21.19 25.65
N ALA A 459 -0.67 22.45 25.44
CA ALA A 459 0.07 23.21 26.45
C ALA A 459 -0.72 23.35 27.75
N LEU A 460 -2.05 23.56 27.68
CA LEU A 460 -2.95 23.57 28.83
C LEU A 460 -2.97 22.22 29.55
N LEU A 461 -3.20 21.13 28.81
CA LEU A 461 -3.29 19.78 29.40
C LEU A 461 -1.97 19.36 30.08
N VAL A 462 -0.82 19.70 29.49
CA VAL A 462 0.48 19.38 30.07
C VAL A 462 0.83 20.33 31.23
N GLU A 463 0.44 21.61 31.19
CA GLU A 463 0.56 22.51 32.37
C GLU A 463 -0.29 21.99 33.54
N ALA A 464 -1.50 21.49 33.29
CA ALA A 464 -2.35 20.88 34.32
C ALA A 464 -1.65 19.67 34.95
N LEU A 465 -1.07 18.79 34.13
CA LEU A 465 -0.32 17.60 34.58
C LEU A 465 0.89 17.97 35.47
N GLU A 466 1.61 19.04 35.15
CA GLU A 466 2.79 19.49 35.89
C GLU A 466 2.44 20.23 37.19
N THR A 467 1.34 20.99 37.20
CA THR A 467 0.98 21.89 38.30
C THR A 467 0.02 21.30 39.31
N LEU A 468 -0.90 20.43 38.88
CA LEU A 468 -1.93 19.84 39.74
C LEU A 468 -1.55 18.42 40.15
N THR A 469 -1.88 18.05 41.38
CA THR A 469 -1.66 16.68 41.90
C THR A 469 -2.79 15.74 41.51
N VAL A 470 -4.04 16.22 41.62
CA VAL A 470 -5.28 15.58 41.20
C VAL A 470 -6.13 16.64 40.52
N TRP A 471 -7.01 16.25 39.60
CA TRP A 471 -7.97 17.20 39.04
C TRP A 471 -8.97 17.61 40.15
N PRO A 472 -9.01 18.89 40.56
CA PRO A 472 -9.76 19.30 41.74
C PRO A 472 -11.26 19.36 41.43
N GLN A 473 -11.96 18.24 41.62
CA GLN A 473 -13.43 18.18 41.55
C GLN A 473 -14.08 18.65 42.86
N GLU A 474 -13.41 18.46 44.00
CA GLU A 474 -13.90 18.81 45.34
C GLU A 474 -13.46 20.21 45.82
N GLU A 475 -12.48 20.83 45.14
CA GLU A 475 -12.00 22.19 45.40
C GLU A 475 -12.18 23.12 44.18
N PRO A 476 -13.39 23.67 43.95
CA PRO A 476 -13.69 24.47 42.75
C PRO A 476 -12.79 25.71 42.59
N ALA A 477 -12.21 26.21 43.69
CA ALA A 477 -11.37 27.40 43.67
C ALA A 477 -10.03 27.17 42.96
N GLU A 478 -9.35 26.04 43.19
CA GLU A 478 -8.07 25.73 42.55
C GLU A 478 -8.25 25.48 41.04
N GLN A 479 -9.29 24.71 40.70
CA GLN A 479 -9.70 24.47 39.31
C GLN A 479 -10.02 25.79 38.58
N SER A 480 -10.86 26.62 39.21
CA SER A 480 -11.26 27.91 38.66
C SER A 480 -10.07 28.84 38.49
N ASN A 481 -9.12 28.85 39.43
CA ASN A 481 -7.91 29.67 39.35
C ASN A 481 -7.00 29.23 38.20
N PHE A 482 -6.79 27.91 38.03
CA PHE A 482 -6.01 27.37 36.92
C PHE A 482 -6.63 27.74 35.56
N LEU A 483 -7.93 27.49 35.40
CA LEU A 483 -8.66 27.77 34.16
C LEU A 483 -8.81 29.28 33.90
N ALA A 484 -8.87 30.12 34.94
CA ALA A 484 -8.95 31.58 34.78
C ALA A 484 -7.74 32.16 34.04
N GLY A 485 -6.53 31.64 34.31
CA GLY A 485 -5.33 32.06 33.59
C GLY A 485 -5.39 31.75 32.08
N TRP A 486 -5.89 30.56 31.72
CA TRP A 486 -6.08 30.17 30.32
C TRP A 486 -7.21 30.93 29.66
N LYS A 487 -8.33 31.14 30.36
CA LYS A 487 -9.45 31.96 29.88
C LYS A 487 -8.98 33.39 29.60
N SER A 488 -8.24 34.01 30.52
CA SER A 488 -7.65 35.34 30.32
C SER A 488 -6.73 35.40 29.10
N PHE A 489 -5.89 34.39 28.89
CA PHE A 489 -5.04 34.31 27.70
C PHE A 489 -5.87 34.25 26.41
N LEU A 490 -6.88 33.38 26.35
CA LEU A 490 -7.76 33.25 25.18
C LEU A 490 -8.62 34.51 24.94
N ASP A 491 -9.12 35.15 26.01
CA ASP A 491 -9.83 36.42 25.91
C ASP A 491 -8.93 37.53 25.38
N HIS A 492 -7.66 37.54 25.78
CA HIS A 492 -6.68 38.48 25.25
C HIS A 492 -6.39 38.26 23.76
N LEU A 493 -6.27 37.00 23.31
CA LEU A 493 -6.16 36.69 21.88
C LEU A 493 -7.39 37.13 21.08
N ALA A 494 -8.59 37.03 21.67
CA ALA A 494 -9.82 37.49 21.04
C ALA A 494 -9.85 39.02 20.95
N LYS A 495 -9.43 39.71 22.01
CA LYS A 495 -9.31 41.17 22.06
C LYS A 495 -8.33 41.73 21.02
N LEU A 496 -7.24 41.00 20.75
CA LEU A 496 -6.27 41.37 19.71
C LEU A 496 -6.73 41.01 18.29
N ASP A 497 -7.85 40.31 18.12
CA ASP A 497 -8.34 39.82 16.82
C ASP A 497 -7.26 39.03 16.04
N VAL A 498 -6.71 37.99 16.69
CA VAL A 498 -5.64 37.14 16.12
C VAL A 498 -6.02 35.66 15.97
N TYR A 499 -7.27 35.29 16.23
CA TYR A 499 -7.73 33.89 16.11
C TYR A 499 -7.66 33.35 14.67
N GLU A 500 -8.03 34.18 13.69
CA GLU A 500 -8.04 33.85 12.26
C GLU A 500 -6.84 34.43 11.51
N VAL A 501 -5.76 34.73 12.24
CA VAL A 501 -4.56 35.35 11.64
C VAL A 501 -3.86 34.46 10.62
N THR A 502 -4.12 33.16 10.66
CA THR A 502 -3.52 32.17 9.75
C THR A 502 -4.21 32.15 8.38
N THR A 503 -5.50 32.49 8.34
CA THR A 503 -6.29 32.64 7.10
C THR A 503 -6.20 34.04 6.50
N LEU A 504 -5.52 34.99 7.16
CA LEU A 504 -5.28 36.33 6.65
C LEU A 504 -4.55 36.29 5.29
N GLU A 505 -5.17 36.89 4.28
CA GLU A 505 -4.57 37.06 2.96
C GLU A 505 -3.38 38.03 3.02
N LYS A 506 -2.25 37.62 2.44
CA LYS A 506 -1.04 38.44 2.42
C LYS A 506 -1.22 39.57 1.41
N LEU A 507 -0.93 40.81 1.80
CA LEU A 507 -0.93 41.97 0.89
C LEU A 507 0.05 41.80 -0.29
N LEU A 508 1.16 41.09 -0.06
CA LEU A 508 2.21 40.85 -1.05
C LEU A 508 2.57 39.36 -1.15
N ASP A 509 2.73 38.89 -2.38
CA ASP A 509 3.42 37.64 -2.68
C ASP A 509 4.90 37.89 -3.03
N GLY A 510 5.70 36.82 -3.06
CA GLY A 510 7.14 36.93 -3.32
C GLY A 510 7.49 37.53 -4.69
N GLY A 511 6.61 37.38 -5.69
CA GLY A 511 6.79 37.96 -7.02
C GLY A 511 6.48 39.44 -7.06
N LYS A 512 5.38 39.87 -6.43
CA LYS A 512 5.00 41.28 -6.27
C LYS A 512 6.05 42.04 -5.46
N LEU A 513 6.54 41.46 -4.37
CA LEU A 513 7.60 42.04 -3.54
C LEU A 513 8.92 42.15 -4.33
N ALA A 514 9.31 41.10 -5.06
CA ALA A 514 10.49 41.12 -5.94
C ALA A 514 10.41 42.21 -7.01
N LYS A 515 9.25 42.40 -7.62
CA LYS A 515 8.99 43.46 -8.61
C LYS A 515 9.09 44.85 -7.97
N ALA A 516 8.49 45.05 -6.79
CA ALA A 516 8.55 46.30 -6.04
C ALA A 516 9.96 46.69 -5.57
N LEU A 517 10.86 45.71 -5.39
CA LEU A 517 12.25 45.92 -4.99
C LEU A 517 13.22 46.05 -6.18
N GLY A 518 12.72 46.29 -7.39
CA GLY A 518 13.55 46.52 -8.59
C GLY A 518 13.84 45.27 -9.42
N GLY A 519 12.96 44.26 -9.41
CA GLY A 519 13.06 43.09 -10.29
C GLY A 519 14.06 42.02 -9.81
N ILE A 520 14.34 41.96 -8.51
CA ILE A 520 15.29 41.03 -7.92
C ILE A 520 14.71 39.62 -7.91
N LYS A 521 15.47 38.61 -8.35
CA LYS A 521 15.00 37.22 -8.31
C LYS A 521 14.71 36.77 -6.86
N PRO A 522 13.55 36.16 -6.59
CA PRO A 522 13.24 35.58 -5.28
C PRO A 522 14.31 34.57 -4.85
N GLY A 523 14.73 34.65 -3.59
CA GLY A 523 15.76 33.79 -2.99
C GLY A 523 15.59 33.59 -1.49
N LYS A 524 16.68 33.31 -0.76
CA LYS A 524 16.66 33.07 0.70
C LYS A 524 16.09 34.24 1.52
N TRP A 525 16.22 35.48 1.03
CA TRP A 525 15.69 36.70 1.67
C TRP A 525 14.16 36.82 1.62
N THR A 526 13.50 36.14 0.67
CA THR A 526 12.08 36.34 0.37
C THR A 526 11.18 35.94 1.54
N GLY A 527 11.50 34.84 2.24
CA GLY A 527 10.73 34.36 3.39
C GLY A 527 10.72 35.38 4.54
N PRO A 528 11.90 35.73 5.09
CA PRO A 528 12.01 36.76 6.12
C PRO A 528 11.41 38.12 5.73
N ALA A 529 11.56 38.53 4.47
CA ALA A 529 10.96 39.78 3.99
C ALA A 529 9.42 39.73 3.95
N LEU A 530 8.83 38.58 3.56
CA LEU A 530 7.37 38.39 3.62
C LEU A 530 6.86 38.35 5.06
N ASP A 531 7.62 37.80 6.02
CA ASP A 531 7.26 37.82 7.43
C ASP A 531 7.23 39.26 8.00
N VAL A 532 8.14 40.12 7.56
CA VAL A 532 8.12 41.57 7.88
C VAL A 532 6.87 42.24 7.31
N CYS A 533 6.49 41.93 6.06
CA CYS A 533 5.26 42.46 5.47
C CYS A 533 4.02 42.03 6.27
N VAL A 534 3.94 40.77 6.68
CA VAL A 534 2.80 40.26 7.47
C VAL A 534 2.79 40.88 8.86
N ALA A 535 3.94 41.01 9.54
CA ALA A 535 4.02 41.70 10.83
C ALA A 535 3.56 43.17 10.71
N TRP A 536 3.93 43.86 9.64
CA TRP A 536 3.43 45.20 9.35
C TRP A 536 1.90 45.22 9.13
N GLN A 537 1.36 44.27 8.36
CA GLN A 537 -0.09 44.13 8.13
C GLN A 537 -0.84 43.87 9.44
N LEU A 538 -0.24 43.13 10.38
CA LEU A 538 -0.84 42.88 11.70
C LEU A 538 -0.86 44.12 12.59
N ARG A 539 0.14 45.00 12.49
CA ARG A 539 0.17 46.30 13.17
C ARG A 539 -0.85 47.29 12.56
N ASN A 540 -1.23 47.11 11.30
CA ASN A 540 -2.09 48.01 10.55
C ASN A 540 -3.31 47.28 9.92
N PRO A 541 -4.26 46.77 10.73
CA PRO A 541 -5.35 45.89 10.26
C PRO A 541 -6.34 46.52 9.25
N GLY A 542 -6.38 47.85 9.13
CA GLY A 542 -7.25 48.55 8.18
C GLY A 542 -6.56 48.98 6.88
N GLU A 543 -5.25 48.75 6.75
CA GLU A 543 -4.48 49.24 5.61
C GLU A 543 -4.41 48.19 4.51
N THR A 544 -4.85 48.57 3.31
CA THR A 544 -4.88 47.69 2.13
C THR A 544 -3.75 47.99 1.14
N ASP A 545 -3.07 49.13 1.30
CA ASP A 545 -1.94 49.49 0.44
C ASP A 545 -0.65 48.81 0.93
N PRO A 546 0.02 47.99 0.09
CA PRO A 546 1.30 47.37 0.46
C PRO A 546 2.48 48.35 0.56
N THR A 547 2.32 49.62 0.20
CA THR A 547 3.42 50.60 0.16
C THR A 547 4.17 50.70 1.48
N GLY A 548 3.47 50.82 2.62
CA GLY A 548 4.11 50.90 3.93
C GLY A 548 4.85 49.62 4.35
N ALA A 549 4.38 48.44 3.90
CA ALA A 549 5.08 47.17 4.11
C ALA A 549 6.37 47.09 3.27
N ILE A 550 6.35 47.61 2.04
CA ILE A 550 7.51 47.65 1.14
C ILE A 550 8.58 48.58 1.70
N GLU A 551 8.20 49.76 2.20
CA GLU A 551 9.13 50.70 2.83
C GLU A 551 9.83 50.09 4.05
N GLU A 552 9.11 49.33 4.88
CA GLU A 552 9.68 48.66 6.04
C GLU A 552 10.70 47.57 5.63
N VAL A 553 10.39 46.80 4.58
CA VAL A 553 11.34 45.83 3.99
C VAL A 553 12.57 46.54 3.40
N GLN A 554 12.38 47.71 2.79
CA GLN A 554 13.47 48.52 2.25
C GLN A 554 14.37 49.12 3.35
N ARG A 555 13.81 49.55 4.48
CA ARG A 555 14.62 49.99 5.64
C ARG A 555 15.46 48.85 6.22
N ARG A 556 14.95 47.62 6.16
CA ARG A 556 15.63 46.41 6.67
C ARG A 556 16.38 45.64 5.58
N ARG A 557 16.68 46.28 4.44
CA ARG A 557 17.28 45.63 3.26
C ARG A 557 18.60 44.92 3.57
N GLU A 558 19.45 45.54 4.37
CA GLU A 558 20.75 44.99 4.79
C GLU A 558 20.58 43.81 5.74
N GLU A 559 19.69 43.92 6.73
CA GLU A 559 19.37 42.83 7.67
C GLU A 559 18.81 41.59 6.95
N LEU A 560 18.05 41.81 5.87
CA LEU A 560 17.39 40.76 5.09
C LEU A 560 18.24 40.19 3.95
N GLY A 561 19.39 40.81 3.62
CA GLY A 561 20.33 40.31 2.60
C GLY A 561 19.86 40.41 1.15
N ILE A 562 19.24 41.54 0.75
CA ILE A 562 18.61 41.72 -0.57
C ILE A 562 19.61 42.33 -1.61
N PRO A 563 19.87 41.69 -2.79
CA PRO A 563 20.86 42.14 -3.81
C PRO A 563 20.54 43.47 -4.54
N VAL A 564 21.50 44.02 -5.30
CA VAL A 564 21.38 45.27 -6.13
C VAL A 564 21.65 44.96 -7.62
N ILE A 565 20.93 45.58 -8.58
CA ILE A 565 21.05 45.33 -10.04
C ILE A 565 21.41 46.63 -10.81
N ASN A 566 22.37 46.54 -11.74
CA ASN A 566 22.71 47.54 -12.78
C ASN A 566 22.49 46.94 -14.19
N HIS A 567 21.95 47.70 -15.15
CA HIS A 567 21.66 47.23 -16.52
C HIS A 567 22.40 48.03 -17.61
N ALA A 568 22.84 47.35 -18.68
CA ALA A 568 23.26 47.93 -19.96
C ALA A 568 22.89 47.01 -21.15
N SER A 569 22.61 47.63 -22.29
CA SER A 569 22.01 47.13 -23.54
C SER A 569 23.00 47.06 -24.72
N SER A 570 22.73 46.26 -25.76
CA SER A 570 23.03 46.63 -27.17
C SER A 570 22.44 45.68 -28.25
N SER A 571 21.97 46.29 -29.36
CA SER A 571 21.72 45.77 -30.72
C SER A 571 23.05 45.70 -31.52
N GLU A 572 23.24 45.22 -32.76
CA GLU A 572 22.44 45.22 -34.00
C GLU A 572 23.25 44.44 -35.08
N ASP A 573 22.70 43.41 -35.78
CA ASP A 573 23.33 42.82 -37.00
C ASP A 573 22.37 41.89 -37.83
N ASN A 574 21.11 42.29 -38.06
CA ASN A 574 20.00 41.32 -38.15
C ASN A 574 19.26 41.13 -39.49
N LEU A 575 19.55 41.85 -40.58
CA LEU A 575 18.56 41.90 -41.68
C LEU A 575 18.54 40.68 -42.62
N ASP A 576 19.68 40.12 -43.02
CA ASP A 576 19.73 38.98 -43.97
C ASP A 576 19.55 37.62 -43.27
N ARG A 577 20.14 37.48 -42.06
CA ARG A 577 19.88 36.34 -41.18
C ARG A 577 18.42 36.25 -40.73
N SER A 578 17.70 37.37 -40.60
CA SER A 578 16.28 37.35 -40.22
C SER A 578 15.38 36.66 -41.24
N GLN A 579 15.71 36.72 -42.53
CA GLN A 579 14.88 36.12 -43.58
C GLN A 579 15.10 34.61 -43.64
N LEU A 580 16.36 34.17 -43.60
CA LEU A 580 16.71 32.75 -43.51
C LEU A 580 16.21 32.11 -42.21
N SER A 581 16.31 32.83 -41.08
CA SER A 581 15.75 32.38 -39.80
C SER A 581 14.22 32.26 -39.85
N ARG A 582 13.52 33.19 -40.52
CA ARG A 582 12.07 33.10 -40.78
C ARG A 582 11.71 31.88 -41.64
N LEU A 583 12.51 31.55 -42.66
CA LEU A 583 12.29 30.37 -43.49
C LEU A 583 12.47 29.08 -42.70
N VAL A 584 13.54 28.97 -41.90
CA VAL A 584 13.78 27.81 -41.01
C VAL A 584 12.63 27.67 -40.01
N ALA A 585 12.21 28.77 -39.38
CA ALA A 585 11.08 28.77 -38.46
C ALA A 585 9.78 28.33 -39.15
N ALA A 586 9.52 28.77 -40.39
CA ALA A 586 8.34 28.38 -41.15
C ALA A 586 8.34 26.89 -41.55
N VAL A 587 9.49 26.35 -41.97
CA VAL A 587 9.64 24.91 -42.26
C VAL A 587 9.43 24.08 -41.00
N SER A 588 10.07 24.48 -39.90
CA SER A 588 9.93 23.85 -38.59
C SER A 588 8.49 23.89 -38.08
N GLU A 589 7.80 25.04 -38.17
CA GLU A 589 6.45 25.21 -37.67
C GLU A 589 5.41 24.47 -38.52
N LYS A 590 5.52 24.51 -39.84
CA LYS A 590 4.49 23.93 -40.72
C LYS A 590 4.66 22.43 -40.93
N ALA A 591 5.88 21.91 -40.85
CA ALA A 591 6.17 20.54 -41.25
C ALA A 591 6.73 19.64 -40.15
N LEU A 592 7.29 20.20 -39.06
CA LEU A 592 7.79 19.42 -37.91
C LEU A 592 6.94 19.59 -36.64
N THR A 593 5.85 20.36 -36.68
CA THR A 593 4.94 20.49 -35.52
C THR A 593 3.94 19.34 -35.50
N LEU A 594 4.23 18.33 -34.68
CA LEU A 594 3.34 17.19 -34.43
C LEU A 594 2.16 17.62 -33.52
N ARG A 595 0.97 17.79 -34.10
CA ARG A 595 -0.27 18.20 -33.40
C ARG A 595 -1.17 17.01 -33.07
N SER A 596 -1.26 16.02 -33.96
CA SER A 596 -1.99 14.76 -33.75
C SER A 596 -1.25 13.64 -34.48
N VAL A 597 -1.52 12.36 -34.16
CA VAL A 597 -0.89 11.22 -34.84
C VAL A 597 -1.58 10.92 -36.18
N GLU A 598 -2.84 11.35 -36.35
CA GLU A 598 -3.70 11.00 -37.49
C GLU A 598 -3.60 12.01 -38.66
N ASP A 599 -3.14 13.25 -38.40
CA ASP A 599 -3.06 14.32 -39.41
C ASP A 599 -1.68 14.47 -40.08
N HIS A 600 -0.68 13.67 -39.68
CA HIS A 600 0.72 13.88 -40.07
C HIS A 600 1.19 12.87 -41.14
N SER A 601 1.76 13.40 -42.23
CA SER A 601 2.34 12.59 -43.31
C SER A 601 3.84 12.39 -43.11
N GLU A 602 4.30 11.14 -43.10
CA GLU A 602 5.73 10.76 -43.06
C GLU A 602 6.55 11.45 -44.17
N LEU A 603 5.95 11.64 -45.35
CA LEU A 603 6.57 12.30 -46.51
C LEU A 603 6.77 13.81 -46.29
N LEU A 604 5.84 14.45 -45.55
CA LEU A 604 5.98 15.86 -45.19
C LEU A 604 7.17 16.06 -44.24
N THR A 605 7.31 15.16 -43.26
CA THR A 605 8.44 15.15 -42.33
C THR A 605 9.75 14.94 -43.08
N GLU A 606 9.80 13.97 -44.01
CA GLU A 606 10.98 13.71 -44.83
C GLU A 606 11.39 14.93 -45.68
N ALA A 607 10.43 15.56 -46.36
CA ALA A 607 10.69 16.76 -47.14
C ALA A 607 11.19 17.93 -46.28
N ALA A 608 10.66 18.08 -45.06
CA ALA A 608 11.06 19.13 -44.13
C ALA A 608 12.49 18.94 -43.62
N VAL A 609 12.83 17.72 -43.16
CA VAL A 609 14.18 17.39 -42.68
C VAL A 609 15.19 17.51 -43.81
N ALA A 610 14.86 17.04 -45.02
CA ALA A 610 15.72 17.21 -46.19
C ALA A 610 15.94 18.70 -46.53
N SER A 611 14.89 19.52 -46.46
CA SER A 611 14.98 20.97 -46.69
C SER A 611 15.88 21.65 -45.64
N LEU A 612 15.74 21.30 -44.36
CA LEU A 612 16.61 21.80 -43.30
C LEU A 612 18.06 21.37 -43.49
N SER A 613 18.31 20.13 -43.91
CA SER A 613 19.65 19.61 -44.21
C SER A 613 20.33 20.39 -45.33
N ILE A 614 19.61 20.71 -46.40
CA ILE A 614 20.11 21.55 -47.51
C ILE A 614 20.39 22.98 -47.02
N LEU A 615 19.49 23.56 -46.24
CA LEU A 615 19.65 24.92 -45.72
C LEU A 615 20.87 25.04 -44.78
N CYS A 616 21.05 24.08 -43.87
CA CYS A 616 22.17 24.06 -42.93
C CYS A 616 23.50 23.85 -43.66
N SER A 617 23.57 22.89 -44.58
CA SER A 617 24.80 22.59 -45.34
C SER A 617 25.20 23.73 -46.29
N LYS A 618 24.24 24.37 -46.97
CA LYS A 618 24.52 25.41 -47.97
C LYS A 618 24.78 26.79 -47.37
N TYR A 619 24.07 27.16 -46.30
CA TYR A 619 24.10 28.52 -45.73
C TYR A 619 24.68 28.59 -44.31
N ARG A 620 25.15 27.47 -43.73
CA ARG A 620 25.68 27.38 -42.36
C ARG A 620 24.75 28.02 -41.32
N ILE A 621 23.44 27.77 -41.47
CA ILE A 621 22.43 28.28 -40.55
C ILE A 621 22.50 27.49 -39.25
N ILE A 622 22.50 28.19 -38.12
CA ILE A 622 22.35 27.58 -36.79
C ILE A 622 20.85 27.44 -36.51
N LEU A 623 20.39 26.21 -36.33
CA LEU A 623 19.00 25.93 -35.96
C LEU A 623 18.67 26.45 -34.56
N ASP A 624 17.47 27.00 -34.40
CA ASP A 624 16.98 27.44 -33.10
C ASP A 624 16.63 26.26 -32.18
N GLN A 625 16.57 26.54 -30.88
CA GLN A 625 16.32 25.52 -29.84
C GLN A 625 14.99 24.77 -30.02
N ILE A 626 13.94 25.41 -30.56
CA ILE A 626 12.62 24.78 -30.74
C ILE A 626 12.69 23.80 -31.93
N THR A 627 13.34 24.20 -33.02
CA THR A 627 13.56 23.34 -34.18
C THR A 627 14.40 22.11 -33.82
N LEU A 628 15.44 22.28 -33.01
CA LEU A 628 16.24 21.15 -32.50
C LEU A 628 15.38 20.19 -31.65
N VAL A 629 14.51 20.70 -30.75
CA VAL A 629 13.60 19.84 -29.98
C VAL A 629 12.66 19.06 -30.90
N ARG A 630 12.11 19.68 -31.94
CA ARG A 630 11.25 18.99 -32.91
C ARG A 630 11.98 17.90 -33.69
N LEU A 631 13.25 18.14 -34.07
CA LEU A 631 14.07 17.12 -34.73
C LEU A 631 14.29 15.88 -33.85
N THR A 632 14.40 16.02 -32.52
CA THR A 632 14.52 14.86 -31.62
C THR A 632 13.33 13.91 -31.67
N ALA A 633 12.15 14.39 -32.06
CA ALA A 633 10.95 13.56 -32.15
C ALA A 633 10.86 12.75 -33.45
N VAL A 634 11.80 12.96 -34.37
CA VAL A 634 11.80 12.38 -35.73
C VAL A 634 12.93 11.35 -35.88
N THR A 635 13.76 11.15 -34.85
CA THR A 635 14.97 10.30 -34.91
C THR A 635 14.72 8.80 -34.84
N ASP A 636 13.52 8.35 -34.45
CA ASP A 636 13.21 6.93 -34.29
C ASP A 636 12.37 6.41 -35.48
N PRO A 637 12.90 5.53 -36.35
CA PRO A 637 12.19 5.04 -37.52
C PRO A 637 10.96 4.18 -37.19
N GLN A 638 10.74 3.83 -35.92
CA GLN A 638 9.54 3.13 -35.47
C GLN A 638 8.37 4.07 -35.17
N ASP A 639 8.60 5.39 -35.16
CA ASP A 639 7.53 6.37 -34.95
C ASP A 639 6.68 6.55 -36.22
N PRO A 640 5.34 6.64 -36.10
CA PRO A 640 4.43 6.61 -37.25
C PRO A 640 4.47 7.85 -38.15
N TRP A 641 5.18 8.91 -37.74
CA TRP A 641 5.26 10.19 -38.46
C TRP A 641 6.63 10.45 -39.12
N THR A 642 7.50 9.44 -39.19
CA THR A 642 8.85 9.57 -39.77
C THR A 642 9.20 8.35 -40.63
N THR A 643 10.10 8.57 -41.59
CA THR A 643 10.68 7.52 -42.44
C THR A 643 12.10 7.19 -41.98
N ALA A 644 12.65 6.04 -42.40
CA ALA A 644 14.03 5.68 -42.09
C ALA A 644 15.04 6.72 -42.65
N GLN A 645 14.75 7.31 -43.81
CA GLN A 645 15.56 8.40 -44.39
C GLN A 645 15.47 9.68 -43.55
N ALA A 646 14.25 10.09 -43.16
CA ALA A 646 14.03 11.28 -42.35
C ALA A 646 14.70 11.16 -40.97
N ALA A 647 14.59 9.99 -40.32
CA ALA A 647 15.23 9.71 -39.04
C ALA A 647 16.76 9.79 -39.10
N ALA A 648 17.37 9.23 -40.15
CA ALA A 648 18.82 9.30 -40.36
C ALA A 648 19.28 10.75 -40.61
N ALA A 649 18.55 11.52 -41.42
CA ALA A 649 18.88 12.91 -41.71
C ALA A 649 18.69 13.82 -40.49
N ALA A 650 17.64 13.59 -39.69
CA ALA A 650 17.40 14.32 -38.44
C ALA A 650 18.49 14.05 -37.41
N SER A 651 18.92 12.79 -37.25
CA SER A 651 20.03 12.42 -36.36
C SER A 651 21.32 13.10 -36.77
N LYS A 652 21.64 13.09 -38.08
CA LYS A 652 22.82 13.79 -38.61
C LYS A 652 22.78 15.30 -38.34
N LEU A 653 21.63 15.94 -38.53
CA LEU A 653 21.46 17.36 -38.24
C LEU A 653 21.65 17.67 -36.75
N LEU A 654 21.15 16.80 -35.86
CA LEU A 654 21.35 16.96 -34.42
C LEU A 654 22.82 16.80 -34.05
N ASP A 655 23.52 15.81 -34.59
CA ASP A 655 24.95 15.59 -34.35
C ASP A 655 25.79 16.80 -34.82
N GLU A 656 25.47 17.39 -35.98
CA GLU A 656 26.15 18.58 -36.50
C GLU A 656 25.95 19.85 -35.63
N HIS A 657 24.87 19.92 -34.84
CA HIS A 657 24.52 21.09 -34.03
C HIS A 657 24.75 20.92 -32.53
N LEU A 658 24.81 19.68 -32.05
CA LEU A 658 24.87 19.34 -30.63
C LEU A 658 26.05 18.40 -30.36
N GLU A 659 27.18 18.98 -29.97
CA GLU A 659 28.38 18.23 -29.59
C GLU A 659 28.85 18.56 -28.16
N GLY A 660 29.37 17.56 -27.45
CA GLY A 660 30.03 17.74 -26.15
C GLY A 660 29.17 18.46 -25.10
N GLU A 661 29.66 19.59 -24.59
CA GLU A 661 28.96 20.37 -23.54
C GLU A 661 27.64 20.98 -24.05
N SER A 662 27.56 21.35 -25.33
CA SER A 662 26.34 21.92 -25.92
C SER A 662 25.17 20.93 -25.93
N LEU A 663 25.46 19.64 -26.12
CA LEU A 663 24.49 18.55 -26.04
C LEU A 663 23.97 18.39 -24.60
N ASN A 664 24.86 18.40 -23.60
CA ASN A 664 24.49 18.28 -22.18
C ASN A 664 23.62 19.47 -21.72
N GLU A 665 23.98 20.69 -22.11
CA GLU A 665 23.20 21.88 -21.82
C GLU A 665 21.84 21.84 -22.53
N PHE A 666 21.80 21.41 -23.80
CA PHE A 666 20.56 21.27 -24.54
C PHE A 666 19.62 20.25 -23.90
N ILE A 667 20.11 19.07 -23.52
CA ILE A 667 19.29 18.04 -22.87
C ILE A 667 18.73 18.57 -21.54
N THR A 668 19.55 19.17 -20.68
CA THR A 668 19.15 19.57 -19.33
C THR A 668 18.27 20.82 -19.31
N ASN A 669 18.73 21.90 -19.92
CA ASN A 669 18.08 23.21 -19.85
C ASN A 669 16.94 23.32 -20.87
N THR A 670 17.16 22.88 -22.10
CA THR A 670 16.21 23.09 -23.21
C THR A 670 15.19 21.97 -23.30
N ALA A 671 15.61 20.73 -23.53
CA ALA A 671 14.69 19.61 -23.76
C ALA A 671 13.93 19.24 -22.48
N LEU A 672 14.65 18.96 -21.38
CA LEU A 672 14.02 18.55 -20.13
C LEU A 672 13.39 19.71 -19.37
N GLN A 673 14.13 20.77 -19.04
CA GLN A 673 13.63 21.78 -18.10
C GLN A 673 12.64 22.79 -18.72
N LYS A 674 12.86 23.25 -19.96
CA LYS A 674 11.95 24.20 -20.62
C LYS A 674 10.78 23.55 -21.35
N HIS A 675 10.97 22.40 -22.00
CA HIS A 675 9.96 21.80 -22.88
C HIS A 675 9.20 20.62 -22.26
N LEU A 676 9.90 19.61 -21.73
CA LEU A 676 9.24 18.42 -21.19
C LEU A 676 8.69 18.65 -19.79
N LYS A 677 9.49 19.12 -18.83
CA LYS A 677 9.11 19.23 -17.42
C LYS A 677 7.79 19.98 -17.20
N PRO A 678 7.52 21.16 -17.82
CA PRO A 678 6.26 21.88 -17.61
C PRO A 678 5.01 21.09 -17.99
N LEU A 679 5.11 20.18 -18.97
CA LEU A 679 4.01 19.31 -19.39
C LEU A 679 3.67 18.24 -18.33
N PHE A 680 4.63 17.86 -17.48
CA PHE A 680 4.52 16.70 -16.58
C PHE A 680 4.70 17.03 -15.09
N MET A 681 4.75 18.31 -14.67
CA MET A 681 5.00 18.67 -13.27
C MET A 681 3.89 18.23 -12.28
N LYS A 682 2.69 17.88 -12.77
CA LYS A 682 1.55 17.41 -11.95
C LYS A 682 1.14 15.97 -12.26
N SER A 683 1.95 15.22 -13.01
CA SER A 683 1.56 13.92 -13.56
C SER A 683 1.53 12.79 -12.52
N SER A 684 2.36 12.87 -11.46
CA SER A 684 2.51 11.78 -10.48
C SER A 684 2.60 12.30 -9.05
N SER A 685 1.82 11.70 -8.15
CA SER A 685 1.82 12.00 -6.70
C SER A 685 3.06 11.44 -5.98
N ARG A 686 3.83 10.55 -6.65
CA ARG A 686 4.99 9.85 -6.09
C ARG A 686 6.26 10.70 -6.05
N ILE A 687 6.22 11.90 -6.62
CA ILE A 687 7.35 12.82 -6.69
C ILE A 687 6.97 14.22 -6.24
N THR A 688 7.95 14.95 -5.71
CA THR A 688 7.82 16.38 -5.40
C THR A 688 7.84 17.23 -6.68
N ALA A 689 7.41 18.49 -6.61
CA ALA A 689 7.54 19.46 -7.72
C ALA A 689 8.99 19.64 -8.24
N SER A 690 9.99 19.24 -7.45
CA SER A 690 11.40 19.24 -7.83
C SER A 690 11.84 18.01 -8.64
N GLY A 691 10.97 16.99 -8.80
CA GLY A 691 11.26 15.73 -9.49
C GLY A 691 11.98 14.69 -8.63
N ARG A 692 12.03 14.89 -7.30
CA ARG A 692 12.58 13.93 -6.34
C ARG A 692 11.47 13.03 -5.76
N PRO A 693 11.76 11.76 -5.40
CA PRO A 693 10.82 10.88 -4.72
C PRO A 693 10.12 11.58 -3.54
N SER A 694 8.80 11.45 -3.47
CA SER A 694 8.00 11.90 -2.35
C SER A 694 8.34 11.06 -1.11
N GLN A 695 8.54 11.71 0.03
CA GLN A 695 8.82 11.02 1.30
C GLN A 695 7.57 10.41 1.95
N TYR A 696 6.39 10.66 1.37
CA TYR A 696 5.11 10.18 1.86
C TYR A 696 4.54 9.18 0.86
N ASP A 697 4.34 7.92 1.29
CA ASP A 697 3.34 7.05 0.67
C ASP A 697 1.99 7.72 0.92
N MET A 698 1.49 8.47 -0.07
CA MET A 698 0.07 8.70 -0.11
C MET A 698 -0.58 7.35 -0.38
N ILE A 699 -1.45 6.92 0.55
CA ILE A 699 -2.41 5.86 0.30
C ILE A 699 -3.00 6.12 -1.09
N ASP A 700 -3.06 5.07 -1.90
CA ASP A 700 -3.68 5.07 -3.22
C ASP A 700 -5.15 5.46 -3.03
N ASP A 701 -5.39 6.77 -3.01
CA ASP A 701 -6.68 7.40 -2.80
C ASP A 701 -7.48 7.20 -4.08
N ARG A 702 -8.07 6.00 -4.20
CA ARG A 702 -8.97 5.61 -5.31
C ARG A 702 -10.20 6.51 -5.41
N SER A 703 -10.42 7.41 -4.45
CA SER A 703 -11.44 8.46 -4.46
C SER A 703 -11.00 9.76 -5.15
N ARG A 704 -9.73 9.90 -5.58
CA ARG A 704 -9.36 11.05 -6.41
C ARG A 704 -9.93 10.88 -7.81
N PRO A 705 -10.72 11.84 -8.33
CA PRO A 705 -11.03 11.85 -9.75
C PRO A 705 -9.70 11.87 -10.52
N ALA A 706 -9.62 11.06 -11.58
CA ALA A 706 -8.47 11.05 -12.48
C ALA A 706 -8.14 12.51 -12.83
N ILE A 707 -7.06 13.05 -12.23
CA ILE A 707 -6.52 14.35 -12.63
C ILE A 707 -6.32 14.22 -14.13
N GLU A 708 -6.69 15.23 -14.93
CA GLU A 708 -6.58 15.28 -16.39
C GLU A 708 -5.14 14.99 -16.88
N VAL A 709 -4.67 13.75 -16.78
CA VAL A 709 -3.37 13.27 -17.28
C VAL A 709 -3.43 13.11 -18.80
N GLN A 710 -4.61 13.17 -19.40
CA GLN A 710 -4.81 13.00 -20.84
C GLN A 710 -4.49 14.24 -21.69
N SER A 711 -4.38 15.45 -21.10
CA SER A 711 -4.28 16.68 -21.90
C SER A 711 -2.96 16.83 -22.67
N TRP A 712 -1.86 16.19 -22.26
CA TRP A 712 -0.55 16.40 -22.90
C TRP A 712 -0.41 15.66 -24.22
N ARG A 713 -1.06 14.52 -24.43
CA ARG A 713 -0.88 13.74 -25.68
C ARG A 713 -1.48 14.45 -26.89
N ILE A 714 -2.56 15.21 -26.67
CA ILE A 714 -3.16 16.10 -27.67
C ILE A 714 -2.27 17.33 -27.90
N GLN A 715 -1.56 17.80 -26.87
CA GLN A 715 -0.75 19.02 -26.95
C GLN A 715 0.70 18.76 -27.41
N ALA A 716 1.23 17.57 -27.17
CA ALA A 716 2.65 17.22 -27.32
C ALA A 716 2.87 15.71 -27.57
N PRO A 717 2.38 15.15 -28.69
CA PRO A 717 2.62 13.74 -29.05
C PRO A 717 4.11 13.41 -29.23
N TRP A 718 4.91 14.41 -29.57
CA TRP A 718 6.37 14.32 -29.72
C TRP A 718 7.12 14.05 -28.41
N ALA A 719 6.50 14.26 -27.25
CA ALA A 719 7.17 14.15 -25.95
C ALA A 719 7.71 12.74 -25.66
N GLU A 720 7.02 11.69 -26.13
CA GLU A 720 7.44 10.29 -25.97
C GLU A 720 8.76 10.01 -26.71
N ALA A 721 8.87 10.48 -27.96
CA ALA A 721 10.06 10.31 -28.78
C ALA A 721 11.23 11.16 -28.25
N THR A 722 10.97 12.41 -27.86
CA THR A 722 11.99 13.29 -27.29
C THR A 722 12.57 12.75 -25.98
N ILE A 723 11.74 12.24 -25.04
CA ILE A 723 12.30 11.68 -23.80
C ILE A 723 13.13 10.42 -24.08
N GLN A 724 12.71 9.56 -25.01
CA GLN A 724 13.50 8.39 -25.41
C GLN A 724 14.85 8.81 -26.01
N TRP A 725 14.86 9.81 -26.90
CA TRP A 725 16.09 10.37 -27.47
C TRP A 725 17.00 10.96 -26.39
N THR A 726 16.46 11.78 -25.48
CA THR A 726 17.27 12.38 -24.40
C THR A 726 17.91 11.33 -23.49
N VAL A 727 17.20 10.25 -23.14
CA VAL A 727 17.77 9.13 -22.37
C VAL A 727 18.85 8.40 -23.19
N ASN A 728 18.64 8.19 -24.48
CA ASN A 728 19.59 7.53 -25.37
C ASN A 728 20.87 8.34 -25.62
N MET A 729 20.80 9.67 -25.61
CA MET A 729 21.97 10.55 -25.77
C MET A 729 22.65 10.92 -24.44
N SER A 730 21.95 10.75 -23.31
CA SER A 730 22.53 11.03 -22.00
C SER A 730 23.69 10.09 -21.65
N THR A 731 24.74 10.64 -21.05
CA THR A 731 25.83 9.88 -20.44
C THR A 731 25.50 9.52 -18.99
N THR A 732 26.22 8.53 -18.43
CA THR A 732 26.11 8.15 -17.00
C THR A 732 26.34 9.34 -16.06
N SER A 733 27.31 10.20 -16.38
CA SER A 733 27.62 11.41 -15.61
C SER A 733 26.45 12.41 -15.62
N LEU A 734 25.85 12.63 -16.80
CA LEU A 734 24.71 13.54 -16.94
C LEU A 734 23.50 13.07 -16.12
N ILE A 735 23.17 11.78 -16.19
CA ILE A 735 22.08 11.20 -15.40
C ILE A 735 22.38 11.29 -13.91
N GLN A 736 23.61 11.00 -13.47
CA GLN A 736 23.98 11.11 -12.06
C GLN A 736 23.73 12.51 -11.48
N GLN A 737 24.01 13.56 -12.26
CA GLN A 737 23.84 14.94 -11.82
C GLN A 737 22.40 15.45 -11.96
N HIS A 738 21.68 15.03 -13.00
CA HIS A 738 20.39 15.63 -13.40
C HIS A 738 19.20 14.67 -13.44
N TRP A 739 19.31 13.47 -12.85
CA TRP A 739 18.21 12.49 -12.79
C TRP A 739 16.82 13.05 -12.38
N PRO A 740 16.67 14.06 -11.48
CA PRO A 740 15.33 14.53 -11.09
C PRO A 740 14.55 15.15 -12.24
N LEU A 741 15.22 15.57 -13.31
CA LEU A 741 14.57 16.14 -14.50
C LEU A 741 13.88 15.08 -15.36
N PHE A 742 14.35 13.84 -15.33
CA PHE A 742 13.80 12.73 -16.12
C PHE A 742 12.57 12.10 -15.45
N LEU A 743 12.57 12.03 -14.12
CA LEU A 743 11.60 11.25 -13.35
C LEU A 743 10.12 11.65 -13.60
N PRO A 744 9.72 12.94 -13.62
CA PRO A 744 8.32 13.31 -13.89
C PRO A 744 7.78 12.80 -15.22
N VAL A 745 8.64 12.81 -16.25
CA VAL A 745 8.27 12.38 -17.60
C VAL A 745 8.18 10.86 -17.67
N LEU A 746 9.18 10.15 -17.13
CA LEU A 746 9.19 8.68 -17.11
C LEU A 746 7.98 8.11 -16.36
N LEU A 747 7.64 8.67 -15.20
CA LEU A 747 6.48 8.22 -14.43
C LEU A 747 5.16 8.51 -15.15
N ALA A 748 5.02 9.69 -15.77
CA ALA A 748 3.84 10.04 -16.53
C ALA A 748 3.56 9.07 -17.68
N LEU A 749 4.61 8.58 -18.35
CA LEU A 749 4.47 7.60 -19.43
C LEU A 749 4.01 6.22 -18.91
N VAL A 750 4.53 5.78 -17.76
CA VAL A 750 4.18 4.47 -17.18
C VAL A 750 2.80 4.49 -16.49
N GLU A 751 2.39 5.62 -15.94
CA GLU A 751 1.09 5.82 -15.29
C GLU A 751 -0.03 6.15 -16.31
N ASN A 752 0.28 6.29 -17.60
CA ASN A 752 -0.68 6.57 -18.68
C ASN A 752 -1.73 5.45 -18.86
N GLU A 753 -2.93 5.76 -19.33
CA GLU A 753 -3.98 4.76 -19.59
C GLU A 753 -3.66 3.82 -20.77
N SER A 754 -2.98 4.32 -21.81
CA SER A 754 -2.65 3.55 -23.01
C SER A 754 -1.59 2.48 -22.74
N THR A 755 -1.93 1.22 -22.99
CA THR A 755 -1.03 0.06 -22.80
C THR A 755 0.24 0.16 -23.65
N LYS A 756 0.14 0.70 -24.87
CA LYS A 756 1.30 0.97 -25.75
C LYS A 756 2.23 2.04 -25.18
N THR A 757 1.68 3.13 -24.64
CA THR A 757 2.47 4.20 -24.02
C THR A 757 3.14 3.73 -22.73
N LYS A 758 2.42 2.97 -21.88
CA LYS A 758 3.01 2.32 -20.69
C LYS A 758 4.22 1.46 -21.07
N ALA A 759 4.06 0.60 -22.09
CA ALA A 759 5.12 -0.29 -22.55
C ALA A 759 6.34 0.49 -23.06
N ARG A 760 6.14 1.57 -23.83
CA ARG A 760 7.24 2.45 -24.27
C ARG A 760 7.91 3.12 -23.07
N GLY A 761 7.15 3.70 -22.15
CA GLY A 761 7.65 4.31 -20.92
C GLY A 761 8.48 3.36 -20.05
N LEU A 762 8.08 2.09 -19.94
CA LEU A 762 8.84 1.05 -19.24
C LEU A 762 10.17 0.75 -19.95
N ARG A 763 10.19 0.66 -21.28
CA ARG A 763 11.44 0.47 -22.04
C ARG A 763 12.38 1.67 -21.88
N THR A 764 11.86 2.90 -21.97
CA THR A 764 12.64 4.11 -21.73
C THR A 764 13.20 4.15 -20.30
N THR A 765 12.39 3.75 -19.31
CA THR A 765 12.80 3.65 -17.91
C THR A 765 13.93 2.63 -17.73
N ARG A 766 13.85 1.48 -18.40
CA ARG A 766 14.91 0.47 -18.40
C ARG A 766 16.22 1.01 -18.99
N GLU A 767 16.16 1.73 -20.11
CA GLU A 767 17.35 2.34 -20.71
C GLU A 767 17.95 3.45 -19.83
N PHE A 768 17.09 4.23 -19.18
CA PHE A 768 17.53 5.18 -18.16
C PHE A 768 18.28 4.46 -17.03
N MET A 769 17.76 3.34 -16.54
CA MET A 769 18.39 2.54 -15.49
C MET A 769 19.69 1.88 -15.93
N ASN A 770 19.85 1.52 -17.21
CA ASN A 770 21.11 1.00 -17.74
C ASN A 770 22.25 2.01 -17.63
N LYS A 771 21.92 3.31 -17.71
CA LYS A 771 22.86 4.42 -17.62
C LYS A 771 22.88 5.12 -16.27
N CYS A 772 22.00 4.73 -15.34
CA CYS A 772 21.93 5.31 -14.01
C CYS A 772 22.88 4.54 -13.06
N PRO A 773 23.80 5.22 -12.36
CA PRO A 773 24.64 4.56 -11.37
C PRO A 773 23.81 3.86 -10.29
N ALA A 774 24.20 2.64 -9.89
CA ALA A 774 23.51 1.86 -8.86
C ALA A 774 23.35 2.63 -7.54
N GLN A 775 24.36 3.43 -7.16
CA GLN A 775 24.33 4.28 -5.97
C GLN A 775 23.20 5.33 -6.02
N VAL A 776 22.90 5.87 -7.20
CA VAL A 776 21.82 6.83 -7.38
C VAL A 776 20.48 6.13 -7.17
N LEU A 777 20.26 4.98 -7.81
CA LEU A 777 19.01 4.21 -7.67
C LEU A 777 18.73 3.83 -6.20
N GLN A 778 19.76 3.50 -5.43
CA GLN A 778 19.65 3.07 -4.02
C GLN A 778 19.52 4.26 -3.06
N ASN A 779 20.43 5.24 -3.12
CA ASN A 779 20.54 6.27 -2.07
C ASN A 779 19.52 7.40 -2.20
N THR A 780 18.92 7.58 -3.38
CA THR A 780 17.98 8.68 -3.64
C THR A 780 16.52 8.29 -3.52
N GLY A 781 16.23 6.98 -3.39
CA GLY A 781 14.86 6.45 -3.37
C GLY A 781 14.20 6.28 -4.74
N ILE A 782 14.88 6.62 -5.85
CA ILE A 782 14.34 6.45 -7.22
C ILE A 782 14.00 4.99 -7.50
N GLY A 783 14.85 4.05 -7.05
CA GLY A 783 14.62 2.62 -7.28
C GLY A 783 13.27 2.15 -6.70
N ARG A 784 12.92 2.63 -5.51
CA ARG A 784 11.62 2.35 -4.87
C ARG A 784 10.47 2.90 -5.71
N VAL A 785 10.57 4.13 -6.21
CA VAL A 785 9.53 4.75 -7.04
C VAL A 785 9.27 3.93 -8.31
N PHE A 786 10.33 3.47 -8.99
CA PHE A 786 10.16 2.61 -10.17
C PHE A 786 9.55 1.25 -9.81
N ALA A 787 9.92 0.66 -8.67
CA ALA A 787 9.29 -0.58 -8.20
C ALA A 787 7.80 -0.39 -7.94
N ASP A 788 7.42 0.70 -7.27
CA ASP A 788 6.04 0.98 -6.86
C ASP A 788 5.11 1.20 -8.06
N VAL A 789 5.64 1.70 -9.18
CA VAL A 789 4.87 1.85 -10.43
C VAL A 789 4.90 0.57 -11.28
N ALA A 790 6.00 -0.19 -11.30
CA ALA A 790 6.11 -1.39 -12.13
C ALA A 790 5.40 -2.63 -11.54
N PHE A 791 5.38 -2.80 -10.21
CA PHE A 791 4.73 -3.97 -9.57
C PHE A 791 3.23 -4.10 -9.85
N PRO A 792 2.40 -3.04 -9.76
CA PRO A 792 0.98 -3.13 -10.09
C PRO A 792 0.72 -3.57 -11.53
N LEU A 793 1.64 -3.28 -12.46
CA LEU A 793 1.51 -3.67 -13.86
C LEU A 793 1.66 -5.18 -14.09
N LEU A 794 2.19 -5.93 -13.12
CA LEU A 794 2.25 -7.39 -13.19
C LEU A 794 0.86 -8.05 -13.09
N LEU A 795 -0.16 -7.29 -12.67
CA LEU A 795 -1.55 -7.75 -12.58
C LEU A 795 -2.37 -7.48 -13.86
N TYR A 796 -1.76 -6.95 -14.91
CA TYR A 796 -2.38 -6.80 -16.23
C TYR A 796 -2.42 -8.17 -16.91
N LEU A 797 -3.39 -8.97 -16.49
CA LEU A 797 -3.61 -10.36 -16.90
C LEU A 797 -4.96 -10.50 -17.62
N PRO A 798 -5.17 -11.58 -18.40
CA PRO A 798 -6.37 -11.84 -19.21
C PRO A 798 -7.72 -11.74 -18.52
N SER A 799 -7.77 -11.90 -17.20
CA SER A 799 -8.98 -11.70 -16.41
C SER A 799 -9.54 -10.27 -16.50
N VAL A 800 -8.70 -9.28 -16.87
CA VAL A 800 -9.04 -7.85 -16.94
C VAL A 800 -8.52 -7.18 -18.23
N THR A 801 -7.44 -7.69 -18.83
CA THR A 801 -6.75 -7.08 -19.98
C THR A 801 -6.54 -8.11 -21.09
N PRO A 802 -6.85 -7.85 -22.38
CA PRO A 802 -6.64 -8.81 -23.46
C PRO A 802 -5.22 -9.41 -23.50
N GLU A 803 -5.07 -10.64 -24.00
CA GLU A 803 -3.79 -11.37 -23.98
C GLU A 803 -2.67 -10.63 -24.73
N ASP A 804 -2.95 -10.05 -25.89
CA ASP A 804 -1.96 -9.29 -26.69
C ASP A 804 -1.51 -8.00 -25.97
N GLU A 805 -2.41 -7.35 -25.23
CA GLU A 805 -2.07 -6.17 -24.42
C GLU A 805 -1.30 -6.55 -23.15
N SER A 806 -1.69 -7.66 -22.51
CA SER A 806 -1.02 -8.21 -21.34
C SER A 806 0.45 -8.54 -21.65
N THR A 807 0.70 -9.28 -22.74
CA THR A 807 2.07 -9.62 -23.17
C THR A 807 2.92 -8.39 -23.51
N THR A 808 2.29 -7.34 -24.08
CA THR A 808 2.94 -6.07 -24.40
C THR A 808 3.44 -5.32 -23.16
N ILE A 809 2.74 -5.42 -22.03
CA ILE A 809 3.09 -4.71 -20.77
C ILE A 809 3.95 -5.57 -19.84
N LEU A 810 3.59 -6.84 -19.66
CA LEU A 810 4.23 -7.73 -18.68
C LEU A 810 5.73 -7.85 -18.93
N ILE A 811 6.14 -8.05 -20.18
CA ILE A 811 7.55 -8.25 -20.55
C ILE A 811 8.40 -7.03 -20.13
N PRO A 812 8.10 -5.79 -20.57
CA PRO A 812 8.82 -4.60 -20.10
C PRO A 812 8.75 -4.37 -18.59
N ALA A 813 7.62 -4.66 -17.94
CA ALA A 813 7.47 -4.45 -16.50
C ALA A 813 8.41 -5.37 -15.69
N TYR A 814 8.47 -6.65 -16.05
CA TYR A 814 9.44 -7.58 -15.47
C TYR A 814 10.88 -7.15 -15.76
N ASP A 815 11.18 -6.67 -16.97
CA ASP A 815 12.53 -6.24 -17.31
C ASP A 815 13.01 -5.04 -16.47
N VAL A 816 12.12 -4.09 -16.17
CA VAL A 816 12.41 -2.98 -15.24
C VAL A 816 12.69 -3.52 -13.83
N LEU A 817 11.83 -4.40 -13.30
CA LEU A 817 11.97 -4.94 -11.95
C LEU A 817 13.22 -5.82 -11.79
N ILE A 818 13.51 -6.67 -12.77
CA ILE A 818 14.72 -7.51 -12.79
C ILE A 818 15.95 -6.62 -12.87
N LYS A 819 15.96 -5.61 -13.76
CA LYS A 819 17.08 -4.66 -13.85
C LYS A 819 17.28 -3.92 -12.53
N LEU A 820 16.19 -3.48 -11.89
CA LEU A 820 16.24 -2.80 -10.61
C LEU A 820 16.89 -3.67 -9.54
N ALA A 821 16.47 -4.93 -9.43
CA ALA A 821 17.04 -5.90 -8.51
C ALA A 821 18.52 -6.15 -8.83
N GLN A 822 18.87 -6.29 -10.11
CA GLN A 822 20.27 -6.46 -10.53
C GLN A 822 21.16 -5.26 -10.16
N SER A 823 20.60 -4.06 -10.17
CA SER A 823 21.27 -2.82 -9.76
C SER A 823 21.22 -2.55 -8.24
N THR A 824 20.59 -3.43 -7.45
CA THR A 824 20.47 -3.29 -5.99
C THR A 824 21.54 -4.13 -5.30
N GLY A 825 22.72 -3.54 -5.06
CA GLY A 825 23.83 -4.18 -4.35
C GLY A 825 24.40 -5.45 -5.01
N ASP A 826 25.37 -6.05 -4.33
CA ASP A 826 26.04 -7.27 -4.78
C ASP A 826 25.12 -8.51 -4.69
N THR A 827 25.56 -9.63 -5.26
CA THR A 827 24.82 -10.91 -5.29
C THR A 827 24.40 -11.42 -3.90
N ASN A 828 25.11 -11.02 -2.84
CA ASN A 828 24.78 -11.39 -1.45
C ASN A 828 23.85 -10.40 -0.73
N SER A 829 23.51 -9.25 -1.34
CA SER A 829 22.66 -8.23 -0.74
C SER A 829 21.31 -8.81 -0.32
N ILE A 830 20.87 -8.49 0.90
CA ILE A 830 19.56 -8.91 1.41
C ILE A 830 18.44 -8.19 0.65
N GLU A 831 18.64 -6.93 0.28
CA GLU A 831 17.66 -6.11 -0.42
C GLU A 831 17.43 -6.63 -1.85
N ARG A 832 18.51 -6.99 -2.55
CA ARG A 832 18.47 -7.69 -3.85
C ARG A 832 17.60 -8.93 -3.79
N ARG A 833 17.88 -9.79 -2.81
CA ARG A 833 17.18 -11.06 -2.61
C ARG A 833 15.71 -10.86 -2.30
N ARG A 834 15.38 -9.91 -1.41
CA ARG A 834 13.99 -9.55 -1.09
C ARG A 834 13.22 -9.10 -2.33
N LEU A 835 13.85 -8.33 -3.22
CA LEU A 835 13.18 -7.86 -4.43
C LEU A 835 12.94 -9.02 -5.42
N PHE A 836 13.92 -9.90 -5.67
CA PHE A 836 13.71 -11.09 -6.50
C PHE A 836 12.70 -12.07 -5.90
N ASP A 837 12.71 -12.28 -4.58
CA ASP A 837 11.69 -13.06 -3.86
C ASP A 837 10.29 -12.50 -4.11
N LYS A 838 10.16 -11.17 -4.08
CA LYS A 838 8.90 -10.48 -4.36
C LYS A 838 8.48 -10.64 -5.82
N ILE A 839 9.40 -10.55 -6.77
CA ILE A 839 9.12 -10.76 -8.21
C ILE A 839 8.62 -12.19 -8.47
N LEU A 840 9.23 -13.21 -7.84
CA LEU A 840 8.75 -14.59 -7.97
C LEU A 840 7.36 -14.78 -7.35
N ARG A 841 7.18 -14.34 -6.11
CA ARG A 841 5.94 -14.60 -5.35
C ARG A 841 4.75 -13.77 -5.85
N ASP A 842 4.92 -12.46 -5.93
CA ASP A 842 3.85 -11.50 -6.21
C ASP A 842 3.70 -11.25 -7.72
N GLY A 843 4.68 -11.69 -8.53
CA GLY A 843 4.67 -11.62 -9.98
C GLY A 843 4.48 -12.97 -10.64
N VAL A 844 5.55 -13.79 -10.70
CA VAL A 844 5.58 -15.02 -11.51
C VAL A 844 4.52 -16.04 -11.05
N PHE A 845 4.50 -16.40 -9.77
CA PHE A 845 3.56 -17.40 -9.25
C PHE A 845 2.12 -16.91 -9.24
N ALA A 846 1.89 -15.66 -8.83
CA ALA A 846 0.57 -15.04 -8.89
C ALA A 846 0.06 -14.98 -10.34
N GLY A 847 0.89 -14.51 -11.26
CA GLY A 847 0.58 -14.44 -12.69
C GLY A 847 0.28 -15.81 -13.29
N TYR A 848 1.08 -16.83 -12.97
CA TYR A 848 0.85 -18.20 -13.44
C TYR A 848 -0.46 -18.76 -12.88
N PHE A 849 -0.75 -18.56 -11.59
CA PHE A 849 -2.00 -19.04 -10.98
C PHE A 849 -3.25 -18.44 -11.65
N HIS A 850 -3.19 -17.16 -12.04
CA HIS A 850 -4.31 -16.47 -12.67
C HIS A 850 -4.42 -16.64 -14.19
N ALA A 851 -3.31 -16.93 -14.89
CA ALA A 851 -3.25 -16.99 -16.34
C ALA A 851 -2.67 -18.30 -16.89
N SER A 852 -2.73 -19.40 -16.13
CA SER A 852 -2.19 -20.71 -16.51
C SER A 852 -2.78 -21.28 -17.82
N GLN A 853 -3.99 -20.84 -18.18
CA GLN A 853 -4.68 -21.25 -19.42
C GLN A 853 -4.17 -20.49 -20.67
N HIS A 854 -3.37 -19.43 -20.51
CA HIS A 854 -2.89 -18.59 -21.61
C HIS A 854 -1.43 -18.89 -21.95
N THR A 855 -1.24 -19.70 -22.99
CA THR A 855 0.07 -20.28 -23.36
C THR A 855 1.15 -19.22 -23.60
N ARG A 856 0.86 -18.09 -24.26
CA ARG A 856 1.85 -17.02 -24.52
C ARG A 856 2.28 -16.31 -23.23
N ILE A 857 1.37 -16.17 -22.27
CA ILE A 857 1.67 -15.56 -20.97
C ILE A 857 2.49 -16.52 -20.13
N VAL A 858 2.13 -17.79 -20.08
CA VAL A 858 2.91 -18.83 -19.39
C VAL A 858 4.34 -18.86 -19.94
N GLN A 859 4.52 -18.82 -21.26
CA GLN A 859 5.84 -18.70 -21.90
C GLN A 859 6.62 -17.46 -21.40
N ALA A 860 5.98 -16.29 -21.40
CA ALA A 860 6.62 -15.06 -20.93
C ALA A 860 7.02 -15.16 -19.44
N LEU A 861 6.14 -15.69 -18.59
CA LEU A 861 6.42 -15.89 -17.17
C LEU A 861 7.58 -16.86 -16.93
N LEU A 862 7.67 -17.95 -17.69
CA LEU A 862 8.78 -18.92 -17.61
C LEU A 862 10.12 -18.29 -18.01
N HIS A 863 10.16 -17.50 -19.09
CA HIS A 863 11.36 -16.75 -19.46
C HIS A 863 11.80 -15.79 -18.34
N LYS A 864 10.85 -15.07 -17.73
CA LYS A 864 11.17 -14.15 -16.63
C LYS A 864 11.56 -14.90 -15.35
N ALA A 865 10.93 -16.04 -15.05
CA ALA A 865 11.31 -16.92 -13.95
C ALA A 865 12.77 -17.39 -14.11
N THR A 866 13.14 -17.84 -15.31
CA THR A 866 14.52 -18.26 -15.64
C THR A 866 15.53 -17.15 -15.36
N ALA A 867 15.25 -15.93 -15.82
CA ALA A 867 16.11 -14.77 -15.58
C ALA A 867 16.25 -14.45 -14.08
N VAL A 868 15.17 -14.58 -13.30
CA VAL A 868 15.18 -14.36 -11.85
C VAL A 868 15.94 -15.47 -11.11
N ILE A 869 15.73 -16.73 -11.47
CA ILE A 869 16.45 -17.90 -10.89
C ILE A 869 17.96 -17.74 -11.09
N ASN A 870 18.40 -17.44 -12.31
CA ASN A 870 19.81 -17.22 -12.61
C ASN A 870 20.39 -16.00 -11.86
N SER A 871 19.56 -14.99 -11.59
CA SER A 871 19.98 -13.81 -10.82
C SER A 871 20.00 -14.04 -9.30
N LEU A 872 19.21 -14.99 -8.79
CA LEU A 872 19.17 -15.41 -7.37
C LEU A 872 20.29 -16.39 -7.02
N GLY A 873 20.73 -17.23 -7.96
CA GLY A 873 21.74 -18.25 -7.68
C GLY A 873 21.23 -19.29 -6.67
N ILE A 874 22.08 -19.67 -5.71
CA ILE A 874 21.78 -20.68 -4.68
C ILE A 874 20.56 -20.35 -3.81
N TYR A 875 20.17 -19.08 -3.71
CA TYR A 875 19.00 -18.66 -2.94
C TYR A 875 17.67 -19.09 -3.60
N THR A 876 17.71 -19.58 -4.84
CA THR A 876 16.57 -20.21 -5.51
C THR A 876 16.00 -21.39 -4.72
N ILE A 877 16.81 -22.07 -3.90
CA ILE A 877 16.39 -23.22 -3.07
C ILE A 877 15.13 -22.91 -2.24
N LYS A 878 14.97 -21.67 -1.78
CA LYS A 878 13.78 -21.22 -1.03
C LYS A 878 12.47 -21.41 -1.79
N HIS A 879 12.51 -21.32 -3.12
CA HIS A 879 11.36 -21.42 -4.02
C HIS A 879 11.37 -22.72 -4.84
N LEU A 880 12.21 -23.70 -4.47
CA LEU A 880 12.39 -24.92 -5.25
C LEU A 880 11.07 -25.68 -5.47
N THR A 881 10.32 -25.93 -4.41
CA THR A 881 9.04 -26.66 -4.48
C THR A 881 8.02 -25.97 -5.40
N PRO A 882 7.66 -24.67 -5.22
CA PRO A 882 6.70 -24.02 -6.11
C PRO A 882 7.19 -23.90 -7.57
N LEU A 883 8.50 -23.71 -7.78
CA LEU A 883 9.08 -23.70 -9.13
C LEU A 883 8.95 -25.07 -9.83
N LEU A 884 9.28 -26.15 -9.13
CA LEU A 884 9.13 -27.51 -9.64
C LEU A 884 7.67 -27.86 -9.91
N SER A 885 6.74 -27.46 -9.03
CA SER A 885 5.31 -27.66 -9.25
C SER A 885 4.81 -26.95 -10.50
N MET A 886 5.19 -25.68 -10.70
CA MET A 886 4.81 -24.90 -11.88
C MET A 886 5.36 -25.51 -13.17
N VAL A 887 6.66 -25.81 -13.21
CA VAL A 887 7.30 -26.38 -14.41
C VAL A 887 6.78 -27.80 -14.68
N SER A 888 6.53 -28.60 -13.64
CA SER A 888 5.92 -29.94 -13.79
C SER A 888 4.58 -29.83 -14.50
N LEU A 889 3.68 -28.97 -14.04
CA LEU A 889 2.34 -28.82 -14.63
C LEU A 889 2.39 -28.49 -16.12
N VAL A 890 3.33 -27.63 -16.54
CA VAL A 890 3.52 -27.27 -17.95
C VAL A 890 4.14 -28.39 -18.77
N MET A 891 5.21 -29.02 -18.28
CA MET A 891 5.97 -30.03 -19.03
C MET A 891 5.29 -31.39 -19.11
N THR A 892 4.41 -31.72 -18.17
CA THR A 892 3.70 -32.99 -18.14
C THR A 892 2.31 -32.95 -18.79
N ASP A 893 1.87 -31.78 -19.25
CA ASP A 893 0.61 -31.65 -19.98
C ASP A 893 0.70 -32.37 -21.34
N PRO A 894 -0.15 -33.39 -21.60
CA PRO A 894 -0.17 -34.10 -22.88
C PRO A 894 -0.39 -33.20 -24.09
N PHE A 895 -1.07 -32.06 -23.91
CA PHE A 895 -1.41 -31.15 -25.02
C PHE A 895 -0.37 -30.06 -25.24
N ALA A 896 0.62 -29.90 -24.35
CA ALA A 896 1.60 -28.81 -24.46
C ALA A 896 2.50 -28.90 -25.70
N VAL A 897 2.57 -30.07 -26.35
CA VAL A 897 3.32 -30.27 -27.61
C VAL A 897 2.72 -29.48 -28.76
N SER A 898 1.43 -29.10 -28.68
CA SER A 898 0.78 -28.25 -29.69
C SER A 898 1.36 -26.83 -29.77
N TYR A 899 2.13 -26.40 -28.77
CA TYR A 899 2.83 -25.13 -28.75
C TYR A 899 4.26 -25.26 -28.17
N PRO A 900 5.21 -25.78 -28.97
CA PRO A 900 6.58 -26.05 -28.52
C PRO A 900 7.33 -24.90 -27.83
N PRO A 901 7.16 -23.61 -28.19
CA PRO A 901 7.88 -22.51 -27.54
C PRO A 901 7.68 -22.42 -26.02
N THR A 902 6.51 -22.85 -25.50
CA THR A 902 6.27 -22.87 -24.04
C THR A 902 7.02 -24.01 -23.36
N LEU A 903 7.09 -25.18 -24.00
CA LEU A 903 7.88 -26.31 -23.50
C LEU A 903 9.38 -26.02 -23.52
N ILE A 904 9.87 -25.28 -24.54
CA ILE A 904 11.26 -24.81 -24.59
C ILE A 904 11.54 -23.89 -23.39
N ALA A 905 10.69 -22.91 -23.14
CA ALA A 905 10.82 -22.01 -21.99
C ALA A 905 10.76 -22.77 -20.64
N ALA A 906 9.88 -23.76 -20.52
CA ALA A 906 9.78 -24.60 -19.33
C ALA A 906 11.04 -25.46 -19.11
N THR A 907 11.59 -26.01 -20.19
CA THR A 907 12.83 -26.80 -20.18
C THR A 907 14.03 -25.95 -19.77
N GLN A 908 14.15 -24.74 -20.32
CA GLN A 908 15.18 -23.77 -19.91
C GLN A 908 15.03 -23.37 -18.43
N THR A 909 13.78 -23.21 -17.96
CA THR A 909 13.50 -22.96 -16.54
C THR A 909 13.93 -24.14 -15.67
N MET A 910 13.64 -25.38 -16.10
CA MET A 910 14.09 -26.60 -15.41
C MET A 910 15.61 -26.67 -15.33
N SER A 911 16.32 -26.39 -16.44
CA SER A 911 17.79 -26.33 -16.47
C SER A 911 18.35 -25.30 -15.48
N ALA A 912 17.75 -24.12 -15.41
CA ALA A 912 18.11 -23.08 -14.44
C ALA A 912 17.84 -23.52 -12.98
N ILE A 913 16.71 -24.20 -12.71
CA ILE A 913 16.40 -24.76 -11.39
C ILE A 913 17.47 -25.78 -10.97
N ILE A 914 17.81 -26.72 -11.85
CA ILE A 914 18.82 -27.77 -11.58
C ILE A 914 20.17 -27.13 -11.29
N THR A 915 20.60 -26.18 -12.12
CA THR A 915 21.91 -25.54 -12.00
C THR A 915 22.03 -24.71 -10.71
N ASN A 916 20.99 -23.98 -10.33
CA ASN A 916 21.03 -23.06 -9.19
C ASN A 916 20.61 -23.71 -7.86
N SER A 917 19.87 -24.83 -7.90
CA SER A 917 19.40 -25.56 -6.71
C SER A 917 20.03 -26.94 -6.57
N TRP A 918 21.14 -27.19 -7.26
CA TRP A 918 21.82 -28.49 -7.29
C TRP A 918 22.07 -29.14 -5.91
N PRO A 919 22.39 -28.40 -4.80
CA PRO A 919 22.63 -29.05 -3.51
C PRO A 919 21.39 -29.76 -2.97
N ARG A 920 20.20 -29.21 -3.22
CA ARG A 920 18.91 -29.75 -2.78
C ARG A 920 18.32 -30.73 -3.80
N ILE A 921 18.57 -30.52 -5.10
CA ILE A 921 18.18 -31.47 -6.16
C ILE A 921 18.91 -32.82 -6.01
N ARG A 922 20.09 -32.85 -5.38
CA ARG A 922 20.82 -34.11 -5.09
C ARG A 922 20.11 -35.05 -4.10
N GLU A 923 19.04 -34.59 -3.45
CA GLU A 923 18.22 -35.44 -2.59
C GLU A 923 17.30 -36.32 -3.44
N THR A 924 17.14 -37.57 -3.01
CA THR A 924 16.50 -38.65 -3.80
C THR A 924 15.12 -38.25 -4.33
N GLU A 925 14.27 -37.67 -3.48
CA GLU A 925 12.90 -37.27 -3.82
C GLU A 925 12.83 -36.21 -4.92
N HIS A 926 13.64 -35.14 -4.82
CA HIS A 926 13.66 -34.08 -5.82
C HIS A 926 14.29 -34.54 -7.14
N MET A 927 15.33 -35.37 -7.05
CA MET A 927 15.99 -35.95 -8.22
C MET A 927 15.04 -36.83 -9.03
N GLU A 928 14.33 -37.74 -8.38
CA GLU A 928 13.35 -38.63 -8.99
C GLU A 928 12.20 -37.84 -9.63
N ASN A 929 11.72 -36.80 -8.95
CA ASN A 929 10.68 -35.94 -9.50
C ASN A 929 11.13 -35.21 -10.78
N VAL A 930 12.35 -34.66 -10.82
CA VAL A 930 12.88 -34.00 -12.02
C VAL A 930 13.06 -35.01 -13.17
N ILE A 931 13.57 -36.21 -12.89
CA ILE A 931 13.70 -37.30 -13.89
C ILE A 931 12.33 -37.65 -14.46
N ARG A 932 11.30 -37.79 -13.60
CA ARG A 932 9.94 -38.09 -14.01
C ARG A 932 9.38 -37.03 -14.95
N ILE A 933 9.55 -35.75 -14.62
CA ILE A 933 9.07 -34.62 -15.45
C ILE A 933 9.75 -34.64 -16.83
N LEU A 934 11.08 -34.74 -16.88
CA LEU A 934 11.82 -34.77 -18.15
C LEU A 934 11.46 -35.99 -19.00
N SER A 935 11.32 -37.16 -18.37
CA SER A 935 10.97 -38.40 -19.07
C SER A 935 9.57 -38.34 -19.67
N LEU A 936 8.58 -37.85 -18.92
CA LEU A 936 7.20 -37.73 -19.40
C LEU A 936 7.08 -36.71 -20.54
N CYS A 937 7.73 -35.56 -20.41
CA CYS A 937 7.78 -34.56 -21.48
C CYS A 937 8.42 -35.12 -22.76
N TRP A 938 9.52 -35.87 -22.63
CA TRP A 938 10.20 -36.50 -23.77
C TRP A 938 9.36 -37.56 -24.46
N LEU A 939 8.62 -38.36 -23.71
CA LEU A 939 7.72 -39.37 -24.27
C LEU A 939 6.59 -38.71 -25.07
N ASN A 940 5.95 -37.67 -24.51
CA ASN A 940 4.92 -36.91 -25.22
C ASN A 940 5.44 -36.30 -26.54
N VAL A 941 6.63 -35.69 -26.50
CA VAL A 941 7.29 -35.13 -27.71
C VAL A 941 7.62 -36.22 -28.73
N SER A 942 8.13 -37.36 -28.26
CA SER A 942 8.50 -38.46 -29.15
C SER A 942 7.25 -39.07 -29.79
N GLU A 943 6.15 -39.26 -29.04
CA GLU A 943 4.87 -39.76 -29.58
C GLU A 943 4.35 -38.86 -30.71
N GLU A 944 4.41 -37.54 -30.53
CA GLU A 944 4.01 -36.59 -31.57
C GLU A 944 4.89 -36.70 -32.83
N ILE A 945 6.22 -36.82 -32.67
CA ILE A 945 7.16 -37.00 -33.80
C ILE A 945 6.84 -38.27 -34.60
N GLU A 946 6.44 -39.35 -33.92
CA GLU A 946 6.03 -40.60 -34.56
C GLU A 946 4.68 -40.49 -35.28
N HIS A 947 3.73 -39.72 -34.74
CA HIS A 947 2.41 -39.51 -35.32
C HIS A 947 2.38 -38.51 -36.49
N GLU A 948 3.20 -37.46 -36.47
CA GLU A 948 3.25 -36.39 -37.48
C GLU A 948 4.55 -36.39 -38.32
N ALA A 949 5.04 -37.56 -38.74
CA ALA A 949 6.31 -37.76 -39.46
C ALA A 949 6.52 -36.93 -40.77
N SER A 950 5.52 -36.18 -41.23
CA SER A 950 5.59 -35.30 -42.42
C SER A 950 5.71 -33.79 -42.10
N ARG A 951 5.61 -33.39 -40.82
CA ARG A 951 5.63 -31.99 -40.36
C ARG A 951 6.49 -31.78 -39.12
N THR A 952 7.74 -32.27 -39.11
CA THR A 952 8.69 -31.89 -38.05
C THR A 952 8.99 -30.39 -38.13
N SER A 953 8.44 -29.61 -37.20
CA SER A 953 8.75 -28.19 -37.06
C SER A 953 10.16 -27.98 -36.50
N ALA A 954 10.84 -26.90 -36.87
CA ALA A 954 12.16 -26.56 -36.34
C ALA A 954 12.15 -26.47 -34.80
N ASP A 955 11.03 -26.03 -34.22
CA ASP A 955 10.86 -25.86 -32.77
C ASP A 955 10.85 -27.19 -32.01
N ILE A 956 10.30 -28.27 -32.58
CA ILE A 956 10.32 -29.61 -31.94
C ILE A 956 11.74 -30.16 -31.86
N ASN A 957 12.57 -29.90 -32.88
CA ASN A 957 13.98 -30.27 -32.86
C ASN A 957 14.75 -29.47 -31.80
N THR A 958 14.51 -28.17 -31.69
CA THR A 958 15.08 -27.32 -30.63
C THR A 958 14.66 -27.80 -29.25
N LEU A 959 13.38 -28.13 -29.04
CA LEU A 959 12.87 -28.69 -27.79
C LEU A 959 13.58 -30.00 -27.42
N SER A 960 13.76 -30.90 -28.39
CA SER A 960 14.46 -32.16 -28.17
C SER A 960 15.93 -31.95 -27.77
N GLN A 961 16.60 -30.98 -28.39
CA GLN A 961 17.98 -30.61 -28.04
C GLN A 961 18.06 -30.02 -26.61
N GLU A 962 17.13 -29.14 -26.23
CA GLU A 962 17.07 -28.54 -24.90
C GLU A 962 16.76 -29.56 -23.81
N LEU A 963 15.85 -30.53 -24.07
CA LEU A 963 15.56 -31.63 -23.14
C LEU A 963 16.77 -32.52 -22.95
N ALA A 964 17.46 -32.88 -24.03
CA ALA A 964 18.69 -33.65 -23.98
C ALA A 964 19.80 -32.91 -23.21
N HIS A 965 19.95 -31.60 -23.43
CA HIS A 965 20.90 -30.78 -22.69
C HIS A 965 20.58 -30.72 -21.19
N THR A 966 19.30 -30.51 -20.83
CA THR A 966 18.84 -30.47 -19.44
C THR A 966 19.05 -31.80 -18.72
N ALA A 967 18.79 -32.92 -19.40
CA ALA A 967 19.08 -34.26 -18.88
C ALA A 967 20.59 -34.48 -18.67
N GLN A 968 21.45 -33.95 -19.54
CA GLN A 968 22.91 -34.03 -19.36
C GLN A 968 23.40 -33.22 -18.15
N ILE A 969 22.83 -32.04 -17.90
CA ILE A 969 23.13 -31.23 -16.70
C ILE A 969 22.74 -32.00 -15.44
N LEU A 970 21.55 -32.61 -15.44
CA LEU A 970 21.08 -33.44 -14.33
C LEU A 970 22.01 -34.62 -14.07
N GLN A 971 22.43 -35.34 -15.12
CA GLN A 971 23.37 -36.46 -15.01
C GLN A 971 24.71 -36.05 -14.40
N ALA A 972 25.18 -34.82 -14.64
CA ALA A 972 26.43 -34.34 -14.07
C ALA A 972 26.42 -34.30 -12.53
N LEU A 973 25.24 -34.27 -11.89
CA LEU A 973 25.12 -34.19 -10.43
C LEU A 973 25.56 -35.47 -9.70
N TRP A 974 25.48 -36.64 -10.35
CA TRP A 974 25.85 -37.95 -9.77
C TRP A 974 26.99 -38.66 -10.50
N ARG A 975 27.63 -38.01 -11.49
CA ARG A 975 28.79 -38.58 -12.20
C ARG A 975 29.97 -38.93 -11.27
N HIS A 976 30.12 -38.21 -10.16
CA HIS A 976 31.23 -38.37 -9.21
C HIS A 976 30.88 -39.22 -7.98
N ASP A 977 29.60 -39.51 -7.75
CA ASP A 977 29.13 -40.30 -6.60
C ASP A 977 27.99 -41.23 -7.03
N ALA A 978 28.35 -42.46 -7.41
CA ALA A 978 27.42 -43.46 -7.89
C ALA A 978 26.39 -43.91 -6.83
N SER A 979 26.63 -43.64 -5.53
CA SER A 979 25.69 -43.94 -4.46
C SER A 979 24.46 -43.04 -4.47
N LYS A 980 24.54 -41.89 -5.14
CA LYS A 980 23.46 -40.92 -5.32
C LYS A 980 22.66 -41.14 -6.60
N ARG A 981 22.92 -42.23 -7.34
CA ARG A 981 22.16 -42.64 -8.52
C ARG A 981 20.79 -43.19 -8.08
N PRO A 982 19.68 -42.75 -8.68
CA PRO A 982 18.37 -43.37 -8.43
C PRO A 982 18.35 -44.83 -8.88
N ALA A 983 17.95 -45.73 -7.98
CA ALA A 983 18.01 -47.18 -8.23
C ALA A 983 17.06 -47.61 -9.36
N GLU A 984 15.86 -47.01 -9.41
CA GLU A 984 14.77 -47.40 -10.32
C GLU A 984 14.97 -46.92 -11.77
N LEU A 985 15.80 -45.90 -12.00
CA LEU A 985 16.02 -45.32 -13.34
C LEU A 985 16.67 -46.32 -14.31
N SER A 986 17.51 -47.22 -13.80
CA SER A 986 18.14 -48.26 -14.63
C SER A 986 17.17 -49.35 -15.07
N GLU A 987 16.12 -49.59 -14.29
CA GLU A 987 15.04 -50.51 -14.63
C GLU A 987 14.07 -49.86 -15.61
N ALA A 988 13.72 -48.58 -15.41
CA ALA A 988 12.89 -47.80 -16.32
C ALA A 988 13.50 -47.70 -17.74
N LEU A 989 14.82 -47.47 -17.87
CA LEU A 989 15.50 -47.42 -19.17
C LEU A 989 15.50 -48.76 -19.92
N LYS A 990 15.41 -49.89 -19.21
CA LYS A 990 15.29 -51.22 -19.83
C LYS A 990 13.87 -51.50 -20.31
N GLN A 991 12.86 -50.91 -19.66
CA GLN A 991 11.44 -51.10 -19.99
C GLN A 991 10.96 -50.15 -21.10
N GLU A 992 11.56 -48.97 -21.24
CA GLU A 992 11.21 -47.98 -22.27
C GLU A 992 12.45 -47.54 -23.08
N PRO A 993 12.73 -48.15 -24.25
CA PRO A 993 13.92 -47.87 -25.02
C PRO A 993 13.97 -46.44 -25.57
N ARG A 994 12.84 -45.72 -25.69
CA ARG A 994 12.83 -44.32 -26.15
C ARG A 994 13.46 -43.35 -25.16
N LEU A 995 13.56 -43.73 -23.88
CA LEU A 995 14.27 -42.93 -22.86
C LEU A 995 15.80 -43.12 -22.92
N SER A 996 16.28 -44.17 -23.61
CA SER A 996 17.73 -44.40 -23.78
C SER A 996 18.42 -43.30 -24.58
N THR A 997 17.69 -42.61 -25.47
CA THR A 997 18.19 -41.48 -26.25
C THR A 997 18.29 -40.20 -25.42
N LEU A 998 17.41 -40.02 -24.43
CA LEU A 998 17.45 -38.90 -23.47
C LEU A 998 18.53 -39.11 -22.40
N PHE A 999 18.75 -40.35 -21.97
CA PHE A 999 19.77 -40.73 -20.98
C PHE A 999 20.86 -41.68 -21.55
N PRO A 1000 21.63 -41.25 -22.57
CA PRO A 1000 22.50 -42.15 -23.34
C PRO A 1000 23.70 -42.70 -22.56
N LYS A 1001 24.20 -41.95 -21.56
CA LYS A 1001 25.37 -42.32 -20.73
C LYS A 1001 25.02 -43.24 -19.55
N MET A 1002 23.80 -43.76 -19.48
CA MET A 1002 23.34 -44.60 -18.35
C MET A 1002 23.34 -46.10 -18.63
N LEU A 1003 23.43 -46.49 -19.91
CA LEU A 1003 23.49 -47.87 -20.41
C LEU A 1003 24.92 -48.38 -20.66
N ALA A 1004 25.92 -47.50 -20.57
CA ALA A 1004 27.35 -47.81 -20.77
C ALA A 1004 28.07 -48.13 -19.45
#